data_AF-A0A7S0EQ79-F1
#
_entry.id   AF-A0A7S0EQ79-F1
#
_cell.length_a   1.000
_cell.length_b   1.000
_cell.length_c   1.000
_cell.angle_alpha   90.00
_cell.angle_beta   90.00
_cell.angle_gamma   90.00
#
_symmetry.space_group_name_H-M   'P 1'
#
loop_
_entity.id
_entity.type
_entity.pdbx_description
1 polymer ?
#
loop_
_entity_poly.entity_id
_entity_poly.type
_entity_poly.pdbx_seq_one_letter_code
_entity_poly.pdbx_strand_id
1 'polypeptide(L)'
;CLPDLVPIGSARFSTVRSGVVSYTDLAVSRAGSNYTFRFSTLSQLLPGSPFLNLFFVDSWPPFDVVQGAAYKVSVRMSLGQCIVNATCKQQPVVTIDDRGGNVVAESTSRRVSVSIPESYSHVSFSSARLNELIIPALSGRATFSGLLLTQKATNIMLYFSSGILRQGFQGNLNITGPATNLRLVQAPEQLVAAGEVFNQPVIMVADADGRQVEAESETQVQAQLLLSVLDASSADVSHSQDLLGNHTVRCCFGLCRFTDLRVGRAGGPWKLEFSMVSAPIQVSSSAFMSRGCYAPVTCYGHGACSSSASECVCDRGYAGSFCDTKLRILRTAELQWSSSMIEPVVGLNLGGGDAIEIPRQNLDLEGAITMDSIDMLSLPQALHPSTSDNFVFAGSIVEFRPEGLQFSEPAAISLGYTIEESKSKKLFLFTFDNTTHKWKRLQEYESVVDTANKVVRGKILHFSFYAVMLQEVAVLLPFNSTVGNQTFLISTPSSNKLTVVYACIGTALGLLMFVGAIYHIRSFIKRKNMIKIVSDKETTISSDTVETIFSEQEADAYSKWAQAADARKSRVAATVKEDALLDVSLNADYQDEDVHKQAWVTEHQKRRRLNDLDAHHETIQEKRERRMKKKQAKQAALARKQALQESPVEFLKEKRMEISSAVKDVGWLGGGQG
;
A
#
# COMPACT_ATOMS: atom_id res chain seq x y z
N CYS A 1 -26.45 -29.04 -19.39
CA CYS A 1 -27.75 -28.41 -19.11
C CYS A 1 -28.43 -29.16 -17.97
N LEU A 2 -28.28 -28.69 -16.74
CA LEU A 2 -29.14 -29.12 -15.64
C LEU A 2 -30.48 -28.37 -15.81
N PRO A 3 -31.64 -28.99 -15.53
CA PRO A 3 -32.89 -28.25 -15.48
C PRO A 3 -32.79 -27.20 -14.36
N ASP A 4 -33.07 -25.94 -14.70
CA ASP A 4 -33.18 -24.85 -13.73
C ASP A 4 -34.20 -25.25 -12.65
N LEU A 5 -33.72 -25.55 -11.43
CA LEU A 5 -34.59 -25.75 -10.27
C LEU A 5 -35.25 -24.41 -9.96
N VAL A 6 -36.51 -24.25 -10.37
CA VAL A 6 -37.34 -23.09 -10.01
C VAL A 6 -37.52 -23.08 -8.50
N PRO A 7 -37.38 -21.93 -7.82
CA PRO A 7 -37.53 -21.86 -6.37
C PRO A 7 -38.94 -22.30 -5.96
N ILE A 8 -39.03 -23.48 -5.33
CA ILE A 8 -40.19 -23.91 -4.55
C ILE A 8 -40.05 -23.26 -3.17
N GLY A 9 -41.16 -22.80 -2.58
CA GLY A 9 -41.27 -22.02 -1.31
C GLY A 9 -40.54 -22.57 -0.05
N SER A 10 -41.03 -22.19 1.14
CA SER A 10 -40.27 -22.30 2.40
C SER A 10 -40.02 -23.72 2.92
N ALA A 11 -40.96 -24.66 2.79
CA ALA A 11 -40.77 -26.03 3.28
C ALA A 11 -40.52 -27.02 2.14
N ARG A 12 -39.24 -27.32 1.88
CA ARG A 12 -38.82 -28.35 0.90
C ARG A 12 -38.73 -29.76 1.48
N PHE A 13 -38.88 -29.88 2.80
CA PHE A 13 -38.82 -31.13 3.54
C PHE A 13 -40.02 -31.24 4.47
N SER A 14 -40.65 -32.40 4.49
CA SER A 14 -41.73 -32.74 5.42
C SER A 14 -41.50 -34.16 5.95
N THR A 15 -42.04 -34.45 7.13
CA THR A 15 -41.87 -35.76 7.77
C THR A 15 -43.04 -36.65 7.41
N VAL A 16 -42.76 -37.92 7.09
CA VAL A 16 -43.81 -38.91 6.89
C VAL A 16 -44.46 -39.22 8.23
N ARG A 17 -45.79 -39.12 8.30
CA ARG A 17 -46.60 -39.49 9.48
C ARG A 17 -47.62 -40.53 9.03
N SER A 18 -47.58 -41.71 9.66
CA SER A 18 -48.47 -42.84 9.33
C SER A 18 -48.49 -43.20 7.84
N GLY A 19 -47.31 -43.18 7.19
CA GLY A 19 -47.17 -43.47 5.76
C GLY A 19 -47.60 -42.34 4.81
N VAL A 20 -48.04 -41.19 5.33
CA VAL A 20 -48.48 -40.03 4.54
C VAL A 20 -47.53 -38.86 4.78
N VAL A 21 -47.14 -38.17 3.72
CA VAL A 21 -46.45 -36.88 3.78
C VAL A 21 -47.40 -35.80 3.26
N SER A 22 -47.48 -34.69 3.99
CA SER A 22 -48.31 -33.55 3.59
C SER A 22 -47.46 -32.29 3.51
N TYR A 23 -47.71 -31.53 2.45
CA TYR A 23 -47.16 -30.20 2.25
C TYR A 23 -48.32 -29.22 2.14
N THR A 24 -48.20 -28.08 2.83
CA THR A 24 -49.29 -27.08 2.91
C THR A 24 -48.95 -25.76 2.23
N ASP A 25 -47.68 -25.56 1.85
CA ASP A 25 -47.13 -24.28 1.39
C ASP A 25 -46.25 -24.41 0.13
N LEU A 26 -46.39 -25.49 -0.65
CA LEU A 26 -45.70 -25.58 -1.94
C LEU A 26 -46.22 -24.52 -2.89
N ALA A 27 -45.32 -23.73 -3.45
CA ALA A 27 -45.61 -22.69 -4.41
C ALA A 27 -44.55 -22.68 -5.51
N VAL A 28 -44.99 -22.41 -6.74
CA VAL A 28 -44.11 -22.16 -7.90
C VAL A 28 -44.34 -20.72 -8.34
N SER A 29 -43.29 -19.90 -8.29
CA SER A 29 -43.43 -18.47 -8.57
C SER A 29 -43.20 -18.10 -10.03
N ARG A 30 -42.45 -18.91 -10.78
CA ARG A 30 -42.12 -18.66 -12.19
C ARG A 30 -43.24 -19.17 -13.10
N ALA A 31 -43.81 -18.30 -13.91
CA ALA A 31 -44.77 -18.67 -14.93
C ALA A 31 -44.12 -19.55 -16.02
N GLY A 32 -44.89 -20.46 -16.58
CA GLY A 32 -44.44 -21.43 -17.60
C GLY A 32 -45.38 -22.61 -17.67
N SER A 33 -45.14 -23.48 -18.65
CA SER A 33 -45.95 -24.68 -18.85
C SER A 33 -45.21 -25.94 -18.44
N ASN A 34 -45.97 -27.02 -18.23
CA ASN A 34 -45.45 -28.37 -18.03
C ASN A 34 -44.61 -28.56 -16.74
N TYR A 35 -44.98 -27.88 -15.66
CA TYR A 35 -44.38 -28.10 -14.35
C TYR A 35 -44.84 -29.42 -13.74
N THR A 36 -43.94 -30.09 -13.04
CA THR A 36 -44.24 -31.23 -12.16
C THR A 36 -43.51 -31.04 -10.84
N PHE A 37 -44.13 -31.47 -9.74
CA PHE A 37 -43.46 -31.63 -8.46
C PHE A 37 -42.84 -33.03 -8.39
N ARG A 38 -41.53 -33.09 -8.18
CA ARG A 38 -40.84 -34.34 -7.83
C ARG A 38 -40.71 -34.45 -6.31
N PHE A 39 -41.32 -35.48 -5.74
CA PHE A 39 -41.19 -35.83 -4.33
C PHE A 39 -40.20 -36.97 -4.20
N SER A 40 -39.10 -36.76 -3.48
CA SER A 40 -38.11 -37.80 -3.20
C SER A 40 -38.03 -38.12 -1.71
N THR A 41 -37.87 -39.40 -1.40
CA THR A 41 -37.61 -39.85 -0.03
C THR A 41 -36.12 -39.76 0.24
N LEU A 42 -35.76 -39.07 1.33
CA LEU A 42 -34.41 -39.06 1.86
C LEU A 42 -34.28 -40.16 2.91
N SER A 43 -33.41 -41.14 2.66
CA SER A 43 -33.11 -42.19 3.62
C SER A 43 -31.61 -42.26 3.88
N GLN A 44 -31.24 -42.56 5.13
CA GLN A 44 -29.88 -42.96 5.49
C GLN A 44 -29.83 -44.48 5.52
N LEU A 45 -28.92 -45.08 4.75
CA LEU A 45 -28.73 -46.53 4.73
C LEU A 45 -28.05 -47.03 6.02
N LEU A 46 -27.21 -46.19 6.63
CA LEU A 46 -26.52 -46.47 7.89
C LEU A 46 -26.46 -45.21 8.77
N PRO A 47 -26.44 -45.33 10.11
CA PRO A 47 -26.23 -44.19 11.00
C PRO A 47 -24.92 -43.46 10.64
N GLY A 48 -25.01 -42.18 10.28
CA GLY A 48 -23.86 -41.35 9.89
C GLY A 48 -23.52 -41.30 8.40
N SER A 49 -24.23 -42.06 7.54
CA SER A 49 -24.08 -41.93 6.08
C SER A 49 -24.84 -40.70 5.53
N PRO A 50 -24.42 -40.12 4.38
CA PRO A 50 -25.20 -39.06 3.72
C PRO A 50 -26.59 -39.59 3.32
N PHE A 51 -27.60 -38.71 3.39
CA PHE A 51 -28.95 -39.04 2.91
C PHE A 51 -28.92 -39.23 1.39
N LEU A 52 -29.51 -40.32 0.92
CA LEU A 52 -29.69 -40.59 -0.51
C LEU A 52 -31.16 -40.45 -0.90
N ASN A 53 -31.40 -39.95 -2.11
CA ASN A 53 -32.71 -40.00 -2.75
C ASN A 53 -32.91 -41.43 -3.29
N LEU A 54 -33.64 -42.27 -2.56
CA LEU A 54 -33.80 -43.69 -2.95
C LEU A 54 -35.02 -43.91 -3.86
N PHE A 55 -36.11 -43.19 -3.59
CA PHE A 55 -37.35 -43.29 -4.37
C PHE A 55 -37.88 -41.90 -4.66
N PHE A 56 -38.46 -41.72 -5.85
CA PHE A 56 -39.13 -40.49 -6.23
C PHE A 56 -40.44 -40.76 -6.95
N VAL A 57 -41.36 -39.81 -6.87
CA VAL A 57 -42.60 -39.78 -7.64
C VAL A 57 -42.81 -38.36 -8.16
N ASP A 58 -43.23 -38.25 -9.42
CA ASP A 58 -43.60 -36.97 -10.02
C ASP A 58 -45.11 -36.79 -9.95
N SER A 59 -45.55 -35.56 -9.68
CA SER A 59 -46.96 -35.21 -9.78
C SER A 59 -47.45 -35.37 -11.22
N TRP A 60 -48.63 -35.96 -11.40
CA TRP A 60 -49.28 -36.11 -12.69
C TRP A 60 -50.76 -35.72 -12.61
N PRO A 61 -51.33 -35.06 -13.64
CA PRO A 61 -50.68 -34.55 -14.84
C PRO A 61 -49.76 -33.35 -14.56
N PRO A 62 -48.83 -33.01 -15.47
CA PRO A 62 -48.11 -31.74 -15.39
C PRO A 62 -49.10 -30.57 -15.41
N PHE A 63 -48.70 -29.46 -14.81
CA PHE A 63 -49.53 -28.28 -14.67
C PHE A 63 -48.81 -27.03 -15.17
N ASP A 64 -49.60 -26.03 -15.55
CA ASP A 64 -49.09 -24.74 -16.00
C ASP A 64 -49.16 -23.73 -14.85
N VAL A 65 -48.15 -22.87 -14.78
CA VAL A 65 -48.12 -21.70 -13.90
C VAL A 65 -48.34 -20.48 -14.78
N VAL A 66 -49.50 -19.85 -14.64
CA VAL A 66 -49.84 -18.64 -15.41
C VAL A 66 -49.39 -17.38 -14.68
N GLN A 67 -49.23 -16.29 -15.43
CA GLN A 67 -48.96 -14.98 -14.85
C GLN A 67 -50.14 -14.57 -13.94
N GLY A 68 -49.83 -14.11 -12.73
CA GLY A 68 -50.82 -13.59 -11.81
C GLY A 68 -51.25 -12.17 -12.14
N ALA A 69 -52.19 -11.63 -11.36
CA ALA A 69 -52.56 -10.23 -11.45
C ALA A 69 -51.36 -9.30 -11.15
N ALA A 70 -51.31 -8.18 -11.87
CA ALA A 70 -50.31 -7.13 -11.64
C ALA A 70 -50.29 -6.69 -10.18
N TYR A 71 -49.10 -6.64 -9.60
CA TYR A 71 -48.91 -6.43 -8.17
C TYR A 71 -47.90 -5.33 -7.86
N LYS A 72 -46.79 -5.27 -8.59
CA LYS A 72 -45.71 -4.31 -8.34
C LYS A 72 -45.10 -3.78 -9.63
N VAL A 73 -44.41 -2.67 -9.50
CA VAL A 73 -43.50 -2.12 -10.49
C VAL A 73 -42.07 -2.49 -10.12
N SER A 74 -41.29 -2.97 -11.08
CA SER A 74 -39.90 -3.40 -10.88
C SER A 74 -38.96 -2.72 -11.86
N VAL A 75 -37.86 -2.15 -11.37
CA VAL A 75 -36.81 -1.57 -12.21
C VAL A 75 -35.94 -2.72 -12.75
N ARG A 76 -35.86 -2.87 -14.08
CA ARG A 76 -35.00 -3.84 -14.78
C ARG A 76 -33.69 -3.22 -15.26
N MET A 77 -33.77 -1.96 -15.68
CA MET A 77 -32.60 -1.13 -15.98
C MET A 77 -32.81 0.20 -15.26
N SER A 78 -31.81 0.61 -14.50
CA SER A 78 -31.81 1.88 -13.77
C SER A 78 -31.44 3.04 -14.70
N LEU A 79 -31.83 4.27 -14.37
CA LEU A 79 -31.24 5.48 -14.97
C LEU A 79 -29.75 5.47 -14.62
N GLY A 80 -28.88 5.64 -15.61
CA GLY A 80 -27.45 5.78 -15.34
C GLY A 80 -27.13 7.09 -14.64
N GLN A 81 -25.87 7.27 -14.25
CA GLN A 81 -25.37 8.56 -13.79
C GLN A 81 -25.50 9.60 -14.90
N CYS A 82 -25.77 10.86 -14.55
CA CYS A 82 -26.14 11.90 -15.51
C CYS A 82 -25.27 13.16 -15.36
N ILE A 83 -25.09 13.86 -16.48
CA ILE A 83 -24.58 15.23 -16.49
C ILE A 83 -25.80 16.16 -16.50
N VAL A 84 -25.77 17.19 -15.66
CA VAL A 84 -26.82 18.19 -15.57
C VAL A 84 -27.09 18.82 -16.95
N ASN A 85 -28.36 19.01 -17.29
CA ASN A 85 -28.81 19.56 -18.57
C ASN A 85 -28.39 18.75 -19.82
N ALA A 86 -27.96 17.50 -19.64
CA ALA A 86 -27.73 16.55 -20.74
C ALA A 86 -28.63 15.33 -20.56
N THR A 87 -29.08 14.75 -21.67
CA THR A 87 -29.86 13.51 -21.64
C THR A 87 -28.99 12.40 -21.07
N CYS A 88 -29.50 11.70 -20.05
CA CYS A 88 -28.78 10.58 -19.46
C CYS A 88 -28.56 9.46 -20.50
N LYS A 89 -27.34 8.93 -20.61
CA LYS A 89 -27.01 7.94 -21.64
C LYS A 89 -27.76 6.62 -21.44
N GLN A 90 -27.78 6.13 -20.20
CA GLN A 90 -28.55 4.93 -19.82
C GLN A 90 -29.91 5.36 -19.27
N GLN A 91 -30.97 4.83 -19.88
CA GLN A 91 -32.36 5.17 -19.55
C GLN A 91 -33.08 4.01 -18.85
N PRO A 92 -34.07 4.25 -17.97
CA PRO A 92 -34.75 3.20 -17.24
C PRO A 92 -35.58 2.26 -18.11
N VAL A 93 -35.58 0.99 -17.75
CA VAL A 93 -36.56 0.00 -18.22
C VAL A 93 -37.25 -0.57 -17.00
N VAL A 94 -38.56 -0.50 -16.99
CA VAL A 94 -39.40 -0.86 -15.84
C VAL A 94 -40.43 -1.90 -16.29
N THR A 95 -40.71 -2.89 -15.44
CA THR A 95 -41.74 -3.89 -15.70
C THR A 95 -42.84 -3.87 -14.67
N ILE A 96 -44.02 -4.31 -15.09
CA ILE A 96 -45.16 -4.57 -14.24
C ILE A 96 -45.14 -6.06 -13.94
N ASP A 97 -44.93 -6.42 -12.67
CA ASP A 97 -44.80 -7.80 -12.24
C ASP A 97 -45.98 -8.24 -11.37
N ASP A 98 -46.29 -9.53 -11.41
CA ASP A 98 -47.17 -10.18 -10.45
C ASP A 98 -46.47 -10.43 -9.10
N ARG A 99 -47.14 -11.12 -8.17
CA ARG A 99 -46.56 -11.50 -6.87
C ARG A 99 -45.40 -12.50 -6.98
N GLY A 100 -45.39 -13.32 -8.02
CA GLY A 100 -44.35 -14.31 -8.31
C GLY A 100 -43.10 -13.72 -8.98
N GLY A 101 -43.16 -12.46 -9.42
CA GLY A 101 -42.09 -11.77 -10.14
C GLY A 101 -42.15 -11.96 -11.66
N ASN A 102 -43.24 -12.48 -12.20
CA ASN A 102 -43.44 -12.62 -13.64
C ASN A 102 -43.92 -11.30 -14.23
N VAL A 103 -43.39 -10.92 -15.39
CA VAL A 103 -43.83 -9.73 -16.12
C VAL A 103 -45.23 -9.99 -16.68
N VAL A 104 -46.19 -9.14 -16.29
CA VAL A 104 -47.60 -9.27 -16.68
C VAL A 104 -47.80 -8.65 -18.06
N ALA A 105 -47.64 -9.47 -19.11
CA ALA A 105 -47.62 -9.02 -20.50
C ALA A 105 -48.94 -8.37 -20.94
N GLU A 106 -50.07 -8.78 -20.36
CA GLU A 106 -51.39 -8.25 -20.66
C GLU A 106 -51.64 -6.83 -20.11
N SER A 107 -50.69 -6.26 -19.36
CA SER A 107 -50.78 -4.89 -18.81
C SER A 107 -50.49 -3.79 -19.84
N THR A 108 -50.94 -3.94 -21.09
CA THR A 108 -50.65 -3.01 -22.21
C THR A 108 -51.29 -1.62 -22.07
N SER A 109 -52.35 -1.50 -21.26
CA SER A 109 -53.07 -0.25 -21.00
C SER A 109 -52.52 0.56 -19.82
N ARG A 110 -51.62 -0.03 -19.02
CA ARG A 110 -51.06 0.64 -17.84
C ARG A 110 -49.97 1.62 -18.25
N ARG A 111 -49.91 2.75 -17.55
CA ARG A 111 -48.84 3.74 -17.69
C ARG A 111 -47.94 3.70 -16.46
N VAL A 112 -46.65 3.86 -16.68
CA VAL A 112 -45.64 3.96 -15.63
C VAL A 112 -45.14 5.39 -15.60
N SER A 113 -45.22 6.04 -14.44
CA SER A 113 -44.61 7.34 -14.19
C SER A 113 -43.28 7.19 -13.47
N VAL A 114 -42.34 8.08 -13.77
CA VAL A 114 -41.14 8.30 -12.97
C VAL A 114 -41.29 9.61 -12.19
N SER A 115 -40.88 9.61 -10.93
CA SER A 115 -40.89 10.81 -10.09
C SER A 115 -39.69 10.87 -9.16
N ILE A 116 -39.41 12.09 -8.71
CA ILE A 116 -38.41 12.38 -7.69
C ILE A 116 -39.18 12.66 -6.39
N PRO A 117 -38.77 12.09 -5.24
CA PRO A 117 -39.40 12.37 -3.96
C PRO A 117 -39.30 13.86 -3.60
N GLU A 118 -40.29 14.39 -2.87
CA GLU A 118 -40.33 15.78 -2.43
C GLU A 118 -39.11 16.21 -1.59
N SER A 119 -38.44 15.26 -0.94
CA SER A 119 -37.18 15.51 -0.22
C SER A 119 -36.05 16.05 -1.12
N TYR A 120 -36.19 15.92 -2.44
CA TYR A 120 -35.28 16.47 -3.45
C TYR A 120 -35.99 17.46 -4.38
N SER A 121 -36.92 18.28 -3.85
CA SER A 121 -37.71 19.25 -4.63
C SER A 121 -36.90 20.27 -5.44
N HIS A 122 -35.61 20.44 -5.12
CA HIS A 122 -34.67 21.27 -5.89
C HIS A 122 -34.20 20.60 -7.19
N VAL A 123 -34.41 19.30 -7.36
CA VAL A 123 -34.10 18.54 -8.58
C VAL A 123 -35.38 18.30 -9.34
N SER A 124 -35.39 18.67 -10.61
CA SER A 124 -36.50 18.39 -11.52
C SER A 124 -36.02 17.68 -12.77
N PHE A 125 -36.94 16.94 -13.37
CA PHE A 125 -36.81 16.55 -14.76
C PHE A 125 -37.11 17.76 -15.64
N SER A 126 -36.27 18.02 -16.62
CA SER A 126 -36.67 18.85 -17.77
C SER A 126 -37.01 17.90 -18.89
N SER A 127 -38.29 17.81 -19.20
CA SER A 127 -38.74 17.18 -20.44
C SER A 127 -39.11 18.30 -21.40
N ALA A 128 -38.55 18.29 -22.61
CA ALA A 128 -39.10 19.09 -23.70
C ALA A 128 -40.54 18.67 -24.04
N ARG A 129 -40.97 17.48 -23.58
CA ARG A 129 -42.32 16.94 -23.74
C ARG A 129 -42.79 16.22 -22.46
N LEU A 130 -43.88 16.69 -21.84
CA LEU A 130 -44.46 16.11 -20.62
C LEU A 130 -44.80 14.59 -20.70
N ASN A 131 -44.89 14.04 -21.92
CA ASN A 131 -45.15 12.61 -22.15
C ASN A 131 -43.92 11.69 -21.93
N GLU A 132 -42.74 12.23 -21.64
CA GLU A 132 -41.52 11.45 -21.37
C GLU A 132 -41.42 10.94 -19.92
N LEU A 133 -42.14 11.58 -18.98
CA LEU A 133 -42.16 11.16 -17.57
C LEU A 133 -43.24 10.12 -17.26
N ILE A 134 -44.19 9.92 -18.17
CA ILE A 134 -45.28 8.95 -18.03
C ILE A 134 -45.41 8.20 -19.35
N ILE A 135 -44.98 6.94 -19.37
CA ILE A 135 -44.92 6.13 -20.59
C ILE A 135 -45.84 4.91 -20.51
N PRO A 136 -46.41 4.44 -21.63
CA PRO A 136 -47.18 3.20 -21.65
C PRO A 136 -46.27 1.99 -21.41
N ALA A 137 -46.77 0.99 -20.67
CA ALA A 137 -46.13 -0.30 -20.53
C ALA A 137 -46.57 -1.23 -21.67
N LEU A 138 -45.74 -1.40 -22.70
CA LEU A 138 -46.01 -2.31 -23.80
C LEU A 138 -45.58 -3.73 -23.41
N SER A 139 -46.49 -4.68 -23.47
CA SER A 139 -46.29 -6.05 -22.99
C SER A 139 -45.78 -6.11 -21.54
N GLY A 140 -46.32 -5.26 -20.66
CA GLY A 140 -45.89 -5.16 -19.27
C GLY A 140 -44.52 -4.51 -19.06
N ARG A 141 -43.92 -3.91 -20.11
CA ARG A 141 -42.61 -3.23 -20.05
C ARG A 141 -42.72 -1.76 -20.49
N ALA A 142 -42.25 -0.87 -19.64
CA ALA A 142 -42.14 0.56 -19.86
C ALA A 142 -40.66 0.94 -20.09
N THR A 143 -40.34 1.43 -21.28
CA THR A 143 -38.98 1.86 -21.65
C THR A 143 -38.93 3.39 -21.72
N PHE A 144 -38.22 4.00 -20.78
CA PHE A 144 -38.04 5.45 -20.75
C PHE A 144 -36.96 5.87 -21.75
N SER A 145 -37.07 7.11 -22.24
CA SER A 145 -36.11 7.72 -23.13
C SER A 145 -36.12 9.22 -22.93
N GLY A 146 -34.98 9.88 -23.12
CA GLY A 146 -34.91 11.34 -23.07
C GLY A 146 -34.94 11.93 -21.66
N LEU A 147 -34.91 11.13 -20.59
CA LEU A 147 -34.85 11.68 -19.23
C LEU A 147 -33.57 12.51 -19.05
N LEU A 148 -33.77 13.74 -18.59
CA LEU A 148 -32.76 14.76 -18.35
C LEU A 148 -33.11 15.48 -17.05
N LEU A 149 -32.09 15.77 -16.25
CA LEU A 149 -32.22 16.43 -14.95
C LEU A 149 -31.51 17.78 -14.96
N THR A 150 -32.12 18.78 -14.34
CA THR A 150 -31.67 20.18 -14.46
C THR A 150 -30.82 20.70 -13.31
N GLN A 151 -30.66 19.92 -12.25
CA GLN A 151 -29.87 20.32 -11.09
C GLN A 151 -28.90 19.21 -10.68
N LYS A 152 -27.70 19.62 -10.26
CA LYS A 152 -26.73 18.71 -9.65
C LYS A 152 -27.25 18.23 -8.30
N ALA A 153 -27.08 16.96 -8.01
CA ALA A 153 -27.42 16.36 -6.73
C ALA A 153 -26.76 14.98 -6.60
N THR A 154 -26.71 14.43 -5.40
CA THR A 154 -26.05 13.14 -5.12
C THR A 154 -26.98 12.24 -4.32
N ASN A 155 -26.83 10.94 -4.51
CA ASN A 155 -27.59 9.91 -3.83
C ASN A 155 -29.12 10.15 -3.88
N ILE A 156 -29.62 10.46 -5.07
CA ILE A 156 -31.03 10.72 -5.33
C ILE A 156 -31.76 9.39 -5.49
N MET A 157 -32.98 9.33 -4.97
CA MET A 157 -33.92 8.24 -5.18
C MET A 157 -34.90 8.58 -6.30
N LEU A 158 -35.21 7.63 -7.17
CA LEU A 158 -36.31 7.73 -8.14
C LEU A 158 -37.40 6.74 -7.79
N TYR A 159 -38.66 7.15 -7.93
CA TYR A 159 -39.83 6.29 -7.79
C TYR A 159 -40.45 6.01 -9.15
N PHE A 160 -40.89 4.76 -9.33
CA PHE A 160 -41.63 4.32 -10.49
C PHE A 160 -42.98 3.78 -10.04
N SER A 161 -44.06 4.37 -10.56
CA SER A 161 -45.42 4.07 -10.11
C SER A 161 -46.36 3.78 -11.27
N SER A 162 -47.38 2.96 -11.01
CA SER A 162 -48.44 2.68 -11.97
C SER A 162 -49.75 2.44 -11.21
N GLY A 163 -50.57 3.48 -11.10
CA GLY A 163 -51.82 3.45 -10.32
C GLY A 163 -51.59 3.00 -8.87
N ILE A 164 -52.31 1.97 -8.45
CA ILE A 164 -52.28 1.42 -7.07
C ILE A 164 -51.23 0.32 -6.85
N LEU A 165 -50.42 -0.02 -7.87
CA LEU A 165 -49.41 -1.07 -7.73
C LEU A 165 -48.31 -0.65 -6.75
N ARG A 166 -47.69 -1.63 -6.09
CA ARG A 166 -46.54 -1.36 -5.23
C ARG A 166 -45.41 -0.72 -6.05
N GLN A 167 -44.92 0.42 -5.61
CA GLN A 167 -43.91 1.20 -6.35
C GLN A 167 -42.57 0.48 -6.45
N GLY A 168 -41.90 0.69 -7.58
CA GLY A 168 -40.48 0.40 -7.75
C GLY A 168 -39.65 1.62 -7.38
N PHE A 169 -38.41 1.41 -7.00
CA PHE A 169 -37.48 2.50 -6.71
C PHE A 169 -36.08 2.19 -7.21
N GLN A 170 -35.33 3.24 -7.46
CA GLN A 170 -33.88 3.22 -7.68
C GLN A 170 -33.24 4.20 -6.69
N GLY A 171 -32.05 3.88 -6.18
CA GLY A 171 -31.23 4.80 -5.38
C GLY A 171 -29.87 5.06 -6.00
N ASN A 172 -29.03 5.81 -5.28
CA ASN A 172 -27.64 6.11 -5.62
C ASN A 172 -27.46 6.82 -6.97
N LEU A 173 -28.45 7.63 -7.39
CA LEU A 173 -28.30 8.48 -8.58
C LEU A 173 -27.54 9.76 -8.24
N ASN A 174 -26.44 9.98 -8.94
CA ASN A 174 -25.61 11.17 -8.90
C ASN A 174 -25.77 11.95 -10.23
N ILE A 175 -25.96 13.25 -10.09
CA ILE A 175 -26.05 14.20 -11.19
C ILE A 175 -24.91 15.20 -11.00
N THR A 176 -23.96 15.18 -11.91
CA THR A 176 -22.75 16.00 -11.85
C THR A 176 -22.79 17.11 -12.88
N GLY A 177 -21.87 18.07 -12.77
CA GLY A 177 -21.54 18.94 -13.91
C GLY A 177 -20.80 18.19 -15.02
N PRO A 178 -20.56 18.88 -16.15
CA PRO A 178 -19.60 18.39 -17.14
C PRO A 178 -18.19 18.31 -16.53
N ALA A 179 -17.33 17.48 -17.11
CA ALA A 179 -15.94 17.39 -16.70
C ALA A 179 -15.20 18.72 -16.91
N THR A 180 -14.58 19.25 -15.87
CA THR A 180 -13.76 20.47 -15.93
C THR A 180 -12.39 20.31 -15.28
N ASN A 181 -12.18 19.26 -14.48
CA ASN A 181 -10.96 19.04 -13.71
C ASN A 181 -10.54 17.57 -13.78
N LEU A 182 -9.23 17.32 -13.66
CA LEU A 182 -8.67 16.00 -13.35
C LEU A 182 -8.09 16.03 -11.94
N ARG A 183 -8.24 14.94 -11.18
CA ARG A 183 -7.68 14.79 -9.83
C ARG A 183 -6.88 13.51 -9.74
N LEU A 184 -5.63 13.61 -9.27
CA LEU A 184 -4.81 12.45 -8.95
C LEU A 184 -5.33 11.82 -7.64
N VAL A 185 -5.90 10.62 -7.72
CA VAL A 185 -6.42 9.86 -6.56
C VAL A 185 -5.39 8.90 -6.01
N GLN A 186 -4.58 8.33 -6.90
CA GLN A 186 -3.43 7.51 -6.56
C GLN A 186 -2.23 8.07 -7.31
N ALA A 187 -1.20 8.49 -6.57
CA ALA A 187 0.03 9.02 -7.12
C ALA A 187 1.09 7.90 -7.27
N PRO A 188 2.09 8.09 -8.14
CA PRO A 188 3.30 7.27 -8.11
C PRO A 188 4.01 7.40 -6.75
N GLU A 189 4.81 6.39 -6.40
CA GLU A 189 5.70 6.47 -5.22
C GLU A 189 6.76 7.56 -5.44
N GLN A 190 7.28 8.13 -4.35
CA GLN A 190 8.37 9.12 -4.42
C GLN A 190 9.66 8.56 -5.03
N LEU A 191 9.76 7.23 -5.08
CA LEU A 191 10.92 6.49 -5.51
C LEU A 191 10.48 5.20 -6.20
N VAL A 192 10.76 5.07 -7.48
CA VAL A 192 10.40 3.91 -8.30
C VAL A 192 11.65 3.19 -8.79
N ALA A 193 11.55 1.92 -9.20
CA ALA A 193 12.64 1.25 -9.91
C ALA A 193 12.52 1.51 -11.42
N ALA A 194 13.63 1.82 -12.07
CA ALA A 194 13.70 2.09 -13.50
C ALA A 194 13.33 0.83 -14.30
N GLY A 195 12.42 0.98 -15.26
CA GLY A 195 11.91 -0.13 -16.07
C GLY A 195 10.87 -1.02 -15.38
N GLU A 196 10.63 -0.85 -14.08
CA GLU A 196 9.71 -1.67 -13.30
C GLU A 196 8.35 -0.99 -13.09
N VAL A 197 7.31 -1.81 -12.89
CA VAL A 197 5.96 -1.33 -12.60
C VAL A 197 5.93 -0.78 -11.18
N PHE A 198 5.58 0.50 -11.04
CA PHE A 198 5.38 1.17 -9.75
C PHE A 198 3.89 1.29 -9.40
N ASN A 199 3.56 1.88 -8.24
CA ASN A 199 2.16 2.14 -7.87
C ASN A 199 1.45 2.96 -8.95
N GLN A 200 0.51 2.30 -9.63
CA GLN A 200 -0.05 2.86 -10.84
C GLN A 200 -0.96 4.06 -10.56
N PRO A 201 -0.82 5.15 -11.32
CA PRO A 201 -1.65 6.33 -11.14
C PRO A 201 -3.13 6.04 -11.42
N VAL A 202 -4.00 6.63 -10.59
CA VAL A 202 -5.45 6.63 -10.81
C VAL A 202 -5.92 8.07 -10.87
N ILE A 203 -6.51 8.45 -12.00
CA ILE A 203 -7.02 9.80 -12.26
C ILE A 203 -8.54 9.78 -12.16
N MET A 204 -9.09 10.74 -11.43
CA MET A 204 -10.53 10.98 -11.35
C MET A 204 -10.89 12.16 -12.24
N VAL A 205 -11.86 11.94 -13.13
CA VAL A 205 -12.52 13.00 -13.89
C VAL A 205 -13.52 13.67 -12.95
N ALA A 206 -13.36 14.98 -12.76
CA ALA A 206 -14.15 15.75 -11.82
C ALA A 206 -14.84 16.95 -12.48
N ASP A 207 -16.00 17.31 -11.96
CA ASP A 207 -16.68 18.55 -12.32
C ASP A 207 -16.06 19.76 -11.58
N ALA A 208 -16.62 20.95 -11.82
CA ALA A 208 -16.14 22.20 -11.23
C ALA A 208 -16.23 22.20 -9.69
N ASP A 209 -17.09 21.38 -9.10
CA ASP A 209 -17.27 21.26 -7.66
C ASP A 209 -16.40 20.13 -7.06
N GLY A 210 -15.53 19.51 -7.86
CA GLY A 210 -14.67 18.41 -7.44
C GLY A 210 -15.37 17.05 -7.30
N ARG A 211 -16.60 16.90 -7.83
CA ARG A 211 -17.34 15.63 -7.80
C ARG A 211 -16.96 14.75 -8.98
N GLN A 212 -16.88 13.43 -8.77
CA GLN A 212 -16.54 12.46 -9.81
C GLN A 212 -17.61 12.40 -10.90
N VAL A 213 -17.22 12.57 -12.15
CA VAL A 213 -18.12 12.51 -13.32
C VAL A 213 -18.27 11.07 -13.78
N GLU A 214 -19.23 10.35 -13.22
CA GLU A 214 -19.45 8.91 -13.49
C GLU A 214 -20.21 8.62 -14.79
N ALA A 215 -20.89 9.63 -15.36
CA ALA A 215 -21.71 9.49 -16.57
C ALA A 215 -20.89 9.25 -17.85
N GLU A 216 -19.57 9.42 -17.78
CA GLU A 216 -18.66 9.35 -18.91
C GLU A 216 -17.86 8.03 -18.89
N SER A 217 -18.12 7.16 -19.86
CA SER A 217 -17.37 5.91 -20.09
C SER A 217 -16.39 5.99 -21.27
N GLU A 218 -16.45 7.06 -22.06
CA GLU A 218 -15.63 7.22 -23.29
C GLU A 218 -14.49 8.22 -23.12
N THR A 219 -14.43 8.92 -21.99
CA THR A 219 -13.37 9.87 -21.70
C THR A 219 -12.03 9.15 -21.65
N GLN A 220 -11.03 9.68 -22.34
CA GLN A 220 -9.67 9.15 -22.36
C GLN A 220 -8.72 10.15 -21.71
N VAL A 221 -7.80 9.62 -20.92
CA VAL A 221 -6.71 10.38 -20.31
C VAL A 221 -5.38 9.82 -20.81
N GLN A 222 -4.50 10.70 -21.24
CA GLN A 222 -3.15 10.40 -21.67
C GLN A 222 -2.15 10.82 -20.59
N ALA A 223 -1.10 10.03 -20.38
CA ALA A 223 0.03 10.34 -19.51
C ALA A 223 1.25 10.77 -20.33
N GLN A 224 2.02 11.71 -19.80
CA GLN A 224 3.31 12.15 -20.32
C GLN A 224 4.32 12.24 -19.17
N LEU A 225 5.58 11.94 -19.46
CA LEU A 225 6.67 12.06 -18.49
C LEU A 225 7.40 13.37 -18.73
N LEU A 226 7.60 14.14 -17.68
CA LEU A 226 8.31 15.41 -17.67
C LEU A 226 9.51 15.33 -16.73
N LEU A 227 10.63 15.94 -17.10
CA LEU A 227 11.72 16.23 -16.19
C LEU A 227 11.41 17.56 -15.47
N SER A 228 11.23 17.47 -14.16
CA SER A 228 11.05 18.65 -13.31
C SER A 228 12.38 19.36 -13.17
N VAL A 229 12.46 20.62 -13.59
CA VAL A 229 13.66 21.41 -13.34
C VAL A 229 13.48 22.15 -12.01
N LEU A 230 14.49 22.10 -11.14
CA LEU A 230 14.44 22.71 -9.80
C LEU A 230 14.50 24.25 -9.85
N ASP A 231 14.88 24.82 -11.00
CA ASP A 231 14.92 26.26 -11.21
C ASP A 231 13.59 26.76 -11.80
N ALA A 232 12.92 27.65 -11.06
CA ALA A 232 11.60 28.19 -11.39
C ALA A 232 11.54 29.00 -12.72
N SER A 233 12.67 29.21 -13.38
CA SER A 233 12.79 29.93 -14.66
C SER A 233 12.81 29.03 -15.90
N SER A 234 12.87 27.70 -15.73
CA SER A 234 12.86 26.73 -16.84
C SER A 234 11.57 25.93 -16.86
N ALA A 235 10.94 25.82 -18.03
CA ALA A 235 9.78 24.97 -18.22
C ALA A 235 10.16 23.49 -18.06
N ASP A 236 9.25 22.68 -17.51
CA ASP A 236 9.38 21.23 -17.45
C ASP A 236 9.61 20.68 -18.88
N VAL A 237 10.58 19.78 -19.03
CA VAL A 237 10.99 19.25 -20.36
C VAL A 237 10.34 17.89 -20.58
N SER A 238 9.70 17.67 -21.74
CA SER A 238 9.08 16.38 -22.06
C SER A 238 10.13 15.29 -22.28
N HIS A 239 9.90 14.16 -21.63
CA HIS A 239 10.70 12.94 -21.69
C HIS A 239 9.81 11.72 -21.97
N SER A 240 8.75 11.89 -22.75
CA SER A 240 7.76 10.83 -23.00
C SER A 240 8.32 9.58 -23.69
N GLN A 241 9.50 9.67 -24.32
CA GLN A 241 10.26 8.51 -24.82
C GLN A 241 10.77 7.59 -23.70
N ASP A 242 10.96 8.12 -22.51
CA ASP A 242 11.42 7.40 -21.33
C ASP A 242 10.23 6.87 -20.49
N LEU A 243 8.98 7.17 -20.89
CA LEU A 243 7.77 6.53 -20.35
C LEU A 243 7.48 5.27 -21.17
N LEU A 244 7.26 4.15 -20.48
CA LEU A 244 6.94 2.87 -21.08
C LEU A 244 5.54 2.42 -20.65
N GLY A 245 4.96 1.47 -21.41
CA GLY A 245 3.61 0.95 -21.17
C GLY A 245 2.55 1.67 -22.00
N ASN A 246 1.29 1.50 -21.64
CA ASN A 246 0.19 2.20 -22.30
C ASN A 246 -0.04 3.60 -21.73
N HIS A 247 0.22 4.62 -22.54
CA HIS A 247 0.13 6.02 -22.14
C HIS A 247 -1.29 6.58 -22.21
N THR A 248 -2.25 5.87 -22.81
CA THR A 248 -3.63 6.36 -22.93
C THR A 248 -4.60 5.33 -22.40
N VAL A 249 -5.45 5.73 -21.44
CA VAL A 249 -6.46 4.85 -20.86
C VAL A 249 -7.85 5.45 -20.95
N ARG A 250 -8.84 4.58 -21.16
CA ARG A 250 -10.26 4.92 -21.08
C ARG A 250 -10.70 4.94 -19.62
N CYS A 251 -11.44 5.97 -19.24
CA CYS A 251 -11.97 6.11 -17.89
C CYS A 251 -13.27 5.30 -17.75
N CYS A 252 -13.40 4.57 -16.64
CA CYS A 252 -14.60 3.82 -16.29
C CYS A 252 -15.24 4.48 -15.06
N PHE A 253 -16.51 4.88 -15.18
CA PHE A 253 -17.23 5.61 -14.13
C PHE A 253 -16.44 6.84 -13.63
N GLY A 254 -15.80 7.59 -14.52
CA GLY A 254 -14.99 8.75 -14.13
C GLY A 254 -13.65 8.44 -13.47
N LEU A 255 -13.20 7.18 -13.43
CA LEU A 255 -11.86 6.79 -12.97
C LEU A 255 -11.03 6.19 -14.11
N CYS A 256 -9.87 6.77 -14.37
CA CYS A 256 -8.91 6.37 -15.39
C CYS A 256 -7.75 5.67 -14.67
N ARG A 257 -7.64 4.34 -14.82
CA ARG A 257 -6.66 3.51 -14.08
C ARG A 257 -5.56 3.07 -15.02
N PHE A 258 -4.35 3.58 -14.82
CA PHE A 258 -3.18 3.04 -15.48
C PHE A 258 -2.81 1.69 -14.84
N THR A 259 -2.17 0.81 -15.62
CA THR A 259 -1.84 -0.56 -15.16
C THR A 259 -0.38 -0.94 -15.39
N ASP A 260 0.29 -0.31 -16.34
CA ASP A 260 1.59 -0.73 -16.85
C ASP A 260 2.56 0.43 -17.15
N LEU A 261 2.28 1.63 -16.63
CA LEU A 261 3.20 2.77 -16.73
C LEU A 261 4.50 2.47 -15.98
N ARG A 262 5.63 2.74 -16.65
CA ARG A 262 6.99 2.53 -16.12
C ARG A 262 7.89 3.66 -16.59
N VAL A 263 8.86 4.03 -15.77
CA VAL A 263 9.89 5.02 -16.15
C VAL A 263 11.15 4.27 -16.54
N GLY A 264 11.49 4.25 -17.83
CA GLY A 264 12.63 3.52 -18.37
C GLY A 264 13.99 4.13 -18.04
N ARG A 265 14.03 5.41 -17.66
CA ARG A 265 15.27 6.12 -17.32
C ARG A 265 15.45 6.25 -15.81
N ALA A 266 16.64 5.89 -15.31
CA ALA A 266 17.03 6.14 -13.92
C ALA A 266 17.32 7.64 -13.67
N GLY A 267 17.26 8.08 -12.41
CA GLY A 267 17.47 9.47 -12.02
C GLY A 267 16.16 10.25 -11.84
N GLY A 268 16.16 11.54 -12.14
CA GLY A 268 15.04 12.45 -11.93
C GLY A 268 15.53 13.86 -11.60
N PRO A 269 14.63 14.78 -11.19
CA PRO A 269 13.28 14.50 -10.70
C PRO A 269 12.23 14.41 -11.82
N TRP A 270 11.43 13.35 -11.82
CA TRP A 270 10.37 13.09 -12.79
C TRP A 270 9.01 13.57 -12.31
N LYS A 271 8.15 14.01 -13.22
CA LYS A 271 6.71 14.22 -13.00
C LYS A 271 5.91 13.49 -14.08
N LEU A 272 4.75 12.97 -13.70
CA LEU A 272 3.75 12.53 -14.67
C LEU A 272 2.70 13.63 -14.84
N GLU A 273 2.49 14.06 -16.07
CA GLU A 273 1.38 14.93 -16.45
C GLU A 273 0.29 14.09 -17.12
N PHE A 274 -0.95 14.32 -16.72
CA PHE A 274 -2.12 13.62 -17.23
C PHE A 274 -3.06 14.60 -17.90
N SER A 275 -3.33 14.35 -19.18
CA SER A 275 -4.15 15.17 -20.06
C SER A 275 -5.44 14.49 -20.45
N MET A 276 -6.56 15.20 -20.44
CA MET A 276 -7.75 14.71 -21.12
C MET A 276 -7.57 14.84 -22.64
N VAL A 277 -7.88 13.79 -23.40
CA VAL A 277 -7.67 13.81 -24.87
C VAL A 277 -8.68 14.73 -25.57
N SER A 278 -9.90 14.84 -25.04
CA SER A 278 -11.01 15.60 -25.63
C SER A 278 -11.10 17.06 -25.17
N ALA A 279 -10.28 17.49 -24.20
CA ALA A 279 -10.35 18.83 -23.63
C ALA A 279 -9.00 19.24 -23.02
N PRO A 280 -8.65 20.54 -22.96
CA PRO A 280 -7.38 21.00 -22.39
C PRO A 280 -7.39 21.00 -20.85
N ILE A 281 -7.74 19.86 -20.23
CA ILE A 281 -7.77 19.67 -18.77
C ILE A 281 -6.58 18.80 -18.39
N GLN A 282 -5.80 19.24 -17.40
CA GLN A 282 -4.52 18.64 -17.02
C GLN A 282 -4.41 18.47 -15.50
N VAL A 283 -3.61 17.49 -15.07
CA VAL A 283 -3.14 17.38 -13.68
C VAL A 283 -1.76 16.75 -13.66
N SER A 284 -0.87 17.22 -12.79
CA SER A 284 0.49 16.69 -12.65
C SER A 284 0.68 16.01 -11.30
N SER A 285 1.51 14.97 -11.25
CA SER A 285 2.00 14.40 -10.00
C SER A 285 3.00 15.32 -9.30
N SER A 286 3.29 15.04 -8.03
CA SER A 286 4.53 15.53 -7.41
C SER A 286 5.74 14.96 -8.15
N ALA A 287 6.89 15.62 -7.97
CA ALA A 287 8.16 15.08 -8.41
C ALA A 287 8.48 13.74 -7.71
N PHE A 288 9.12 12.80 -8.41
CA PHE A 288 9.59 11.51 -7.90
C PHE A 288 10.91 11.10 -8.58
N MET A 289 11.60 10.11 -8.01
CA MET A 289 12.90 9.62 -8.50
C MET A 289 12.81 8.17 -8.99
N SER A 290 13.67 7.79 -9.93
CA SER A 290 13.80 6.44 -10.47
C SER A 290 15.18 5.84 -10.10
N ARG A 291 15.22 4.65 -9.47
CA ARG A 291 16.43 3.91 -9.04
C ARG A 291 16.69 2.68 -9.90
N GLY A 292 17.94 2.23 -9.98
CA GLY A 292 18.29 0.89 -10.51
C GLY A 292 18.89 0.90 -11.92
N CYS A 293 19.29 -0.30 -12.35
CA CYS A 293 19.97 -0.56 -13.62
C CYS A 293 19.11 -1.46 -14.53
N TYR A 294 18.77 -0.96 -15.73
CA TYR A 294 18.09 -1.64 -16.81
C TYR A 294 18.93 -1.48 -18.09
N ALA A 295 19.72 -2.51 -18.43
CA ALA A 295 20.44 -2.57 -19.70
C ALA A 295 19.42 -2.77 -20.85
N PRO A 296 19.51 -2.02 -21.97
CA PRO A 296 20.65 -1.23 -22.46
C PRO A 296 20.63 0.28 -22.11
N VAL A 297 19.72 0.75 -21.25
CA VAL A 297 19.44 2.20 -21.12
C VAL A 297 20.16 2.86 -19.92
N THR A 298 20.37 2.16 -18.81
CA THR A 298 20.78 2.80 -17.54
C THR A 298 22.27 3.06 -17.35
N CYS A 299 23.16 2.37 -18.08
CA CYS A 299 24.60 2.60 -17.97
C CYS A 299 25.14 3.53 -19.06
N TYR A 300 24.26 4.34 -19.68
CA TYR A 300 24.60 5.28 -20.76
C TYR A 300 25.34 4.64 -21.96
N GLY A 301 25.25 3.32 -22.12
CA GLY A 301 25.99 2.56 -23.14
C GLY A 301 27.49 2.37 -22.84
N HIS A 302 27.93 2.65 -21.61
CA HIS A 302 29.32 2.58 -21.16
C HIS A 302 29.48 1.63 -19.96
N GLY A 303 28.67 0.59 -19.89
CA GLY A 303 28.74 -0.42 -18.84
C GLY A 303 27.65 -1.47 -18.94
N ALA A 304 27.73 -2.46 -18.05
CA ALA A 304 26.76 -3.54 -17.91
C ALA A 304 26.13 -3.52 -16.51
N CYS A 305 24.89 -3.98 -16.38
CA CYS A 305 24.29 -4.13 -15.05
C CYS A 305 24.98 -5.27 -14.30
N SER A 306 25.30 -5.03 -13.03
CA SER A 306 25.74 -6.07 -12.10
C SER A 306 24.73 -7.21 -12.05
N SER A 307 25.18 -8.41 -11.65
CA SER A 307 24.35 -9.61 -11.54
C SER A 307 23.12 -9.45 -10.62
N SER A 308 23.13 -8.45 -9.73
CA SER A 308 21.98 -8.08 -8.88
C SER A 308 21.05 -7.00 -9.50
N ALA A 309 21.30 -6.54 -10.73
CA ALA A 309 20.58 -5.50 -11.46
C ALA A 309 20.44 -4.13 -10.74
N SER A 310 21.19 -3.92 -9.66
CA SER A 310 21.08 -2.72 -8.83
C SER A 310 22.06 -1.60 -9.18
N GLU A 311 23.14 -1.91 -9.91
CA GLU A 311 24.26 -1.00 -10.15
C GLU A 311 24.90 -1.26 -11.52
N CYS A 312 25.45 -0.20 -12.14
CA CYS A 312 26.24 -0.31 -13.36
C CYS A 312 27.70 -0.63 -13.05
N VAL A 313 28.25 -1.65 -13.73
CA VAL A 313 29.68 -1.93 -13.81
C VAL A 313 30.20 -1.24 -15.06
N CYS A 314 31.03 -0.20 -14.87
CA CYS A 314 31.44 0.68 -15.96
C CYS A 314 32.57 0.13 -16.82
N ASP A 315 32.51 0.41 -18.10
CA ASP A 315 33.59 0.18 -19.06
C ASP A 315 34.82 1.02 -18.71
N ARG A 316 35.97 0.64 -19.26
CA ARG A 316 37.26 1.28 -18.96
C ARG A 316 37.21 2.76 -19.34
N GLY A 317 37.59 3.63 -18.41
CA GLY A 317 37.54 5.08 -18.60
C GLY A 317 36.16 5.71 -18.35
N TYR A 318 35.21 4.98 -17.77
CA TYR A 318 33.93 5.52 -17.29
C TYR A 318 33.72 5.18 -15.82
N ALA A 319 33.05 6.07 -15.09
CA ALA A 319 32.73 5.91 -13.68
C ALA A 319 31.42 6.62 -13.31
N GLY A 320 31.00 6.44 -12.06
CA GLY A 320 29.72 6.91 -11.53
C GLY A 320 28.68 5.80 -11.51
N SER A 321 27.62 5.98 -10.71
CA SER A 321 26.58 4.96 -10.49
C SER A 321 25.85 4.52 -11.76
N PHE A 322 25.96 5.31 -12.84
CA PHE A 322 25.36 5.07 -14.15
C PHE A 322 26.37 5.12 -15.32
N CYS A 323 27.68 5.17 -15.05
CA CYS A 323 28.72 5.23 -16.10
C CYS A 323 28.60 6.43 -17.06
N ASP A 324 28.07 7.55 -16.58
CA ASP A 324 27.88 8.79 -17.32
C ASP A 324 29.10 9.71 -17.31
N THR A 325 30.04 9.47 -16.39
CA THR A 325 31.23 10.30 -16.22
C THR A 325 32.43 9.66 -16.91
N LYS A 326 32.96 10.34 -17.93
CA LYS A 326 34.19 9.93 -18.60
C LYS A 326 35.42 10.34 -17.78
N LEU A 327 36.18 9.34 -17.34
CA LEU A 327 37.45 9.54 -16.65
C LEU A 327 38.55 9.93 -17.66
N ARG A 328 39.44 10.82 -17.23
CA ARG A 328 40.65 11.16 -17.96
C ARG A 328 41.80 10.33 -17.39
N ILE A 329 42.24 9.34 -18.17
CA ILE A 329 43.39 8.51 -17.85
C ILE A 329 44.68 9.30 -18.19
N LEU A 330 45.56 9.45 -17.21
CA LEU A 330 46.84 10.13 -17.33
C LEU A 330 47.94 9.19 -17.84
N ARG A 331 47.99 7.97 -17.30
CA ARG A 331 48.98 6.93 -17.64
C ARG A 331 48.30 5.55 -17.56
N THR A 332 48.71 4.63 -18.41
CA THR A 332 48.22 3.24 -18.47
C THR A 332 49.39 2.26 -18.51
N ALA A 333 49.22 1.14 -17.84
CA ALA A 333 50.02 -0.07 -18.01
C ALA A 333 49.05 -1.23 -18.18
N GLU A 334 49.33 -2.09 -19.15
CA GLU A 334 48.51 -3.24 -19.47
C GLU A 334 49.39 -4.46 -19.59
N LEU A 335 48.93 -5.56 -19.02
CA LEU A 335 49.56 -6.86 -19.14
C LEU A 335 48.54 -7.86 -19.61
N GLN A 336 48.86 -8.53 -20.71
CA GLN A 336 48.16 -9.72 -21.14
C GLN A 336 48.80 -10.92 -20.42
N TRP A 337 48.05 -11.56 -19.54
CA TRP A 337 48.52 -12.70 -18.77
C TRP A 337 48.06 -14.02 -19.39
N SER A 338 48.99 -14.98 -19.47
CA SER A 338 48.72 -16.36 -19.87
C SER A 338 49.37 -17.32 -18.87
N SER A 339 48.74 -18.48 -18.71
CA SER A 339 49.24 -19.61 -17.90
C SER A 339 50.67 -20.07 -18.27
N SER A 340 51.14 -19.72 -19.48
CA SER A 340 52.50 -19.99 -19.99
C SER A 340 53.60 -19.08 -19.42
N MET A 341 53.25 -17.95 -18.78
CA MET A 341 54.22 -17.04 -18.17
C MET A 341 54.81 -17.66 -16.90
N ILE A 342 56.15 -17.71 -16.80
CA ILE A 342 56.85 -18.47 -15.75
C ILE A 342 57.33 -17.60 -14.58
N GLU A 343 57.15 -16.28 -14.65
CA GLU A 343 57.66 -15.35 -13.64
C GLU A 343 56.96 -15.54 -12.27
N PRO A 344 57.72 -15.55 -11.15
CA PRO A 344 57.15 -15.77 -9.82
C PRO A 344 56.34 -14.57 -9.31
N VAL A 345 56.67 -13.37 -9.79
CA VAL A 345 56.02 -12.11 -9.47
C VAL A 345 55.90 -11.30 -10.75
N VAL A 346 54.74 -10.71 -10.95
CA VAL A 346 54.39 -9.97 -12.15
C VAL A 346 54.21 -8.50 -11.79
N GLY A 347 55.02 -7.64 -12.41
CA GLY A 347 55.03 -6.21 -12.13
C GLY A 347 54.33 -5.38 -13.21
N LEU A 348 53.45 -4.47 -12.81
CA LEU A 348 53.00 -3.34 -13.65
C LEU A 348 53.58 -2.05 -13.06
N ASN A 349 54.18 -1.21 -13.90
CA ASN A 349 54.79 0.06 -13.48
C ASN A 349 54.34 1.18 -14.43
N LEU A 350 53.70 2.21 -13.87
CA LEU A 350 53.21 3.38 -14.60
C LEU A 350 54.22 4.53 -14.65
N GLY A 351 55.32 4.44 -13.90
CA GLY A 351 56.19 5.57 -13.61
C GLY A 351 55.58 6.54 -12.61
N GLY A 352 56.39 7.48 -12.09
CA GLY A 352 55.96 8.42 -11.05
C GLY A 352 55.75 7.77 -9.67
N GLY A 353 56.31 6.57 -9.46
CA GLY A 353 56.21 5.83 -8.20
C GLY A 353 55.03 4.86 -8.10
N ASP A 354 54.15 4.87 -9.10
CA ASP A 354 52.97 4.00 -9.20
C ASP A 354 53.34 2.64 -9.78
N ALA A 355 53.25 1.58 -8.97
CA ALA A 355 53.52 0.21 -9.38
C ALA A 355 52.74 -0.81 -8.54
N ILE A 356 52.54 -2.00 -9.12
CA ILE A 356 52.01 -3.18 -8.43
C ILE A 356 52.86 -4.40 -8.78
N GLU A 357 53.10 -5.25 -7.79
CA GLU A 357 53.77 -6.55 -7.91
C GLU A 357 52.79 -7.62 -7.43
N ILE A 358 52.38 -8.49 -8.36
CA ILE A 358 51.35 -9.51 -8.14
C ILE A 358 52.05 -10.88 -8.05
N PRO A 359 51.90 -11.61 -6.92
CA PRO A 359 52.33 -13.00 -6.82
C PRO A 359 51.68 -13.86 -7.90
N ARG A 360 52.45 -14.75 -8.52
CA ARG A 360 51.96 -15.62 -9.60
C ARG A 360 50.69 -16.40 -9.24
N GLN A 361 50.57 -16.86 -7.99
CA GLN A 361 49.45 -17.68 -7.50
C GLN A 361 48.09 -16.95 -7.52
N ASN A 362 48.09 -15.64 -7.74
CA ASN A 362 46.86 -14.85 -7.86
C ASN A 362 46.33 -14.79 -9.29
N LEU A 363 47.09 -15.28 -10.27
CA LEU A 363 46.83 -15.12 -11.70
C LEU A 363 46.57 -16.49 -12.35
N ASP A 364 45.50 -17.16 -11.92
CA ASP A 364 45.16 -18.51 -12.38
C ASP A 364 44.36 -18.55 -13.70
N LEU A 365 43.78 -17.42 -14.10
CA LEU A 365 42.96 -17.28 -15.31
C LEU A 365 43.66 -16.38 -16.33
N GLU A 366 43.61 -16.77 -17.61
CA GLU A 366 44.11 -15.94 -18.71
C GLU A 366 43.24 -14.70 -18.86
N GLY A 367 43.87 -13.54 -19.04
CA GLY A 367 43.15 -12.28 -19.11
C GLY A 367 44.06 -11.06 -19.17
N ALA A 368 43.45 -9.91 -19.36
CA ALA A 368 44.13 -8.62 -19.36
C ALA A 368 44.02 -7.95 -17.99
N ILE A 369 45.14 -7.52 -17.44
CA ILE A 369 45.20 -6.68 -16.25
C ILE A 369 45.58 -5.28 -16.70
N THR A 370 44.82 -4.29 -16.27
CA THR A 370 45.15 -2.89 -16.53
C THR A 370 45.31 -2.13 -15.23
N MET A 371 46.24 -1.19 -15.24
CA MET A 371 46.48 -0.22 -14.19
C MET A 371 46.42 1.16 -14.83
N ASP A 372 45.45 1.99 -14.41
CA ASP A 372 45.20 3.31 -14.97
C ASP A 372 45.33 4.38 -13.90
N SER A 373 46.20 5.37 -14.12
CA SER A 373 46.28 6.57 -13.28
C SER A 373 45.23 7.58 -13.74
N ILE A 374 44.40 8.06 -12.82
CA ILE A 374 43.21 8.88 -13.12
C ILE A 374 43.45 10.34 -12.70
N ASP A 375 43.04 11.28 -13.57
CA ASP A 375 43.01 12.70 -13.24
C ASP A 375 41.91 12.98 -12.20
N MET A 376 42.29 13.51 -11.04
CA MET A 376 41.37 13.86 -9.96
C MET A 376 40.23 14.78 -10.41
N LEU A 377 40.51 15.68 -11.36
CA LEU A 377 39.50 16.62 -11.88
C LEU A 377 38.43 15.94 -12.73
N SER A 378 38.69 14.73 -13.23
CA SER A 378 37.74 13.94 -14.00
C SER A 378 36.90 12.99 -13.15
N LEU A 379 37.19 12.88 -11.84
CA LEU A 379 36.45 11.99 -10.96
C LEU A 379 35.03 12.52 -10.70
N PRO A 380 34.00 11.66 -10.81
CA PRO A 380 32.63 12.00 -10.41
C PRO A 380 32.56 12.31 -8.92
N GLN A 381 31.60 13.17 -8.53
CA GLN A 381 31.43 13.61 -7.14
C GLN A 381 31.29 12.44 -6.14
N ALA A 382 30.72 11.31 -6.57
CA ALA A 382 30.59 10.11 -5.73
C ALA A 382 31.93 9.46 -5.35
N LEU A 383 33.00 9.67 -6.14
CA LEU A 383 34.35 9.17 -5.86
C LEU A 383 35.22 10.20 -5.10
N HIS A 384 34.70 11.40 -4.80
CA HIS A 384 35.41 12.34 -3.94
C HIS A 384 35.18 11.99 -2.45
N PRO A 385 36.20 12.14 -1.58
CA PRO A 385 36.01 12.13 -0.13
C PRO A 385 34.89 13.09 0.27
N SER A 386 34.04 12.66 1.21
CA SER A 386 32.97 13.50 1.72
C SER A 386 33.53 14.70 2.48
N THR A 387 32.78 15.79 2.56
CA THR A 387 33.16 16.95 3.38
C THR A 387 33.24 16.63 4.87
N SER A 388 32.61 15.54 5.32
CA SER A 388 32.71 15.04 6.70
C SER A 388 33.92 14.12 6.95
N ASP A 389 34.61 13.67 5.90
CA ASP A 389 35.75 12.78 6.04
C ASP A 389 36.97 13.55 6.53
N ASN A 390 37.77 12.93 7.39
CA ASN A 390 38.97 13.55 7.97
C ASN A 390 40.22 13.35 7.09
N PHE A 391 40.04 13.07 5.81
CA PHE A 391 41.10 12.79 4.86
C PHE A 391 40.84 13.43 3.49
N VAL A 392 41.92 13.71 2.76
CA VAL A 392 41.90 14.34 1.43
C VAL A 392 42.91 13.69 0.51
N PHE A 393 42.68 13.70 -0.81
CA PHE A 393 43.65 13.19 -1.77
C PHE A 393 45.00 13.92 -1.65
N ALA A 394 46.08 13.15 -1.72
CA ALA A 394 47.45 13.63 -1.50
C ALA A 394 48.45 13.14 -2.54
N GLY A 395 47.99 12.36 -3.52
CA GLY A 395 48.84 11.69 -4.49
C GLY A 395 48.06 11.05 -5.62
N SER A 396 48.65 10.00 -6.18
CA SER A 396 48.07 9.25 -7.29
C SER A 396 46.74 8.59 -6.91
N ILE A 397 45.85 8.55 -7.91
CA ILE A 397 44.60 7.80 -7.88
C ILE A 397 44.71 6.79 -9.01
N VAL A 398 44.61 5.51 -8.69
CA VAL A 398 44.83 4.40 -9.62
C VAL A 398 43.65 3.45 -9.60
N GLU A 399 43.19 3.08 -10.77
CA GLU A 399 42.19 2.04 -11.01
C GLU A 399 42.89 0.77 -11.49
N PHE A 400 42.61 -0.37 -10.84
CA PHE A 400 43.03 -1.69 -11.31
C PHE A 400 41.84 -2.45 -11.88
N ARG A 401 42.03 -3.11 -13.03
CA ARG A 401 41.00 -3.96 -13.66
C ARG A 401 41.51 -5.37 -13.96
N PRO A 402 40.62 -6.39 -13.95
CA PRO A 402 39.17 -6.31 -13.71
C PRO A 402 38.83 -5.99 -12.25
N GLU A 403 37.87 -5.07 -12.03
CA GLU A 403 37.47 -4.64 -10.70
C GLU A 403 36.95 -5.83 -9.86
N GLY A 404 37.33 -5.87 -8.58
CA GLY A 404 36.90 -6.91 -7.65
C GLY A 404 37.65 -8.24 -7.75
N LEU A 405 38.61 -8.40 -8.67
CA LEU A 405 39.48 -9.59 -8.72
C LEU A 405 40.14 -9.80 -7.37
N GLN A 406 39.91 -10.95 -6.73
CA GLN A 406 40.42 -11.28 -5.40
C GLN A 406 41.74 -12.05 -5.49
N PHE A 407 42.61 -11.84 -4.51
CA PHE A 407 43.92 -12.47 -4.38
C PHE A 407 43.98 -13.42 -3.19
N SER A 408 44.58 -14.59 -3.40
CA SER A 408 44.86 -15.56 -2.35
C SER A 408 46.08 -15.16 -1.53
N GLU A 409 47.06 -14.51 -2.15
CA GLU A 409 48.24 -13.91 -1.51
C GLU A 409 48.27 -12.39 -1.69
N PRO A 410 48.73 -11.59 -0.71
CA PRO A 410 48.74 -10.14 -0.86
C PRO A 410 49.68 -9.65 -1.96
N ALA A 411 49.17 -8.84 -2.90
CA ALA A 411 49.97 -8.14 -3.90
C ALA A 411 50.58 -6.85 -3.32
N ALA A 412 51.84 -6.55 -3.63
CA ALA A 412 52.50 -5.34 -3.15
C ALA A 412 52.18 -4.17 -4.08
N ILE A 413 51.79 -3.02 -3.50
CA ILE A 413 51.54 -1.79 -4.26
C ILE A 413 52.46 -0.67 -3.77
N SER A 414 52.78 0.23 -4.68
CA SER A 414 53.49 1.49 -4.44
C SER A 414 52.74 2.57 -5.20
N LEU A 415 52.32 3.64 -4.52
CA LEU A 415 51.66 4.78 -5.15
C LEU A 415 52.38 6.09 -4.83
N GLY A 416 52.57 6.94 -5.82
CA GLY A 416 53.21 8.24 -5.68
C GLY A 416 52.37 9.25 -4.90
N TYR A 417 53.03 10.17 -4.20
CA TYR A 417 52.37 11.28 -3.52
C TYR A 417 53.02 12.62 -3.81
N THR A 418 52.23 13.69 -3.74
CA THR A 418 52.66 15.07 -4.01
C THR A 418 52.54 15.98 -2.79
N ILE A 419 51.69 15.62 -1.81
CA ILE A 419 51.48 16.36 -0.57
C ILE A 419 52.19 15.63 0.59
N GLU A 420 53.10 16.32 1.28
CA GLU A 420 53.89 15.74 2.38
C GLU A 420 53.10 15.62 3.68
N GLU A 421 53.58 14.73 4.57
CA GLU A 421 53.06 14.61 5.94
C GLU A 421 53.30 15.86 6.79
N SER A 422 52.44 16.04 7.80
CA SER A 422 52.64 17.01 8.87
C SER A 422 52.62 16.34 10.25
N LYS A 423 52.70 17.14 11.31
CA LYS A 423 52.59 16.61 12.69
C LYS A 423 51.20 16.03 12.98
N SER A 424 50.15 16.58 12.38
CA SER A 424 48.76 16.20 12.63
C SER A 424 48.11 15.45 11.46
N LYS A 425 48.77 15.36 10.30
CA LYS A 425 48.25 14.66 9.12
C LYS A 425 49.27 13.70 8.54
N LYS A 426 48.88 12.45 8.35
CA LYS A 426 49.74 11.35 7.91
C LYS A 426 49.23 10.73 6.61
N LEU A 427 50.14 10.19 5.81
CA LEU A 427 49.82 9.59 4.52
C LEU A 427 49.44 8.13 4.69
N PHE A 428 48.33 7.73 4.08
CA PHE A 428 47.90 6.34 4.03
C PHE A 428 47.37 5.95 2.65
N LEU A 429 47.34 4.64 2.42
CA LEU A 429 46.65 4.06 1.27
C LEU A 429 45.17 3.83 1.62
N PHE A 430 44.30 4.23 0.69
CA PHE A 430 42.87 4.03 0.77
C PHE A 430 42.40 3.20 -0.43
N THR A 431 41.34 2.42 -0.21
CA THR A 431 40.60 1.72 -1.25
C THR A 431 39.17 2.23 -1.30
N PHE A 432 38.55 2.29 -2.47
CA PHE A 432 37.15 2.64 -2.60
C PHE A 432 36.27 1.39 -2.42
N ASP A 433 35.36 1.43 -1.45
CA ASP A 433 34.38 0.37 -1.27
C ASP A 433 33.13 0.69 -2.08
N ASN A 434 32.93 -0.06 -3.17
CA ASN A 434 31.82 0.17 -4.07
C ASN A 434 30.45 -0.16 -3.45
N THR A 435 30.40 -0.98 -2.39
CA THR A 435 29.13 -1.29 -1.70
C THR A 435 28.66 -0.16 -0.77
N THR A 436 29.61 0.55 -0.17
CA THR A 436 29.30 1.67 0.74
C THR A 436 29.45 3.04 0.08
N HIS A 437 29.96 3.07 -1.16
CA HIS A 437 30.40 4.25 -1.90
C HIS A 437 31.28 5.19 -1.04
N LYS A 438 32.24 4.61 -0.31
CA LYS A 438 33.14 5.35 0.58
C LYS A 438 34.56 4.85 0.48
N TRP A 439 35.50 5.78 0.64
CA TRP A 439 36.91 5.47 0.80
C TRP A 439 37.17 4.86 2.19
N LYS A 440 37.92 3.75 2.21
CA LYS A 440 38.34 3.06 3.42
C LYS A 440 39.86 2.99 3.48
N ARG A 441 40.44 3.37 4.62
CA ARG A 441 41.87 3.19 4.87
C ARG A 441 42.21 1.70 4.88
N LEU A 442 43.31 1.32 4.23
CA LEU A 442 43.87 -0.03 4.36
C LEU A 442 44.39 -0.22 5.79
N GLN A 443 43.71 -1.10 6.55
CA GLN A 443 44.07 -1.41 7.94
C GLN A 443 44.75 -2.77 8.10
N GLU A 444 44.46 -3.72 7.20
CA GLU A 444 44.97 -5.09 7.29
C GLU A 444 46.48 -5.17 7.05
N TYR A 445 46.97 -4.32 6.14
CA TYR A 445 48.40 -4.12 5.89
C TYR A 445 48.69 -2.63 6.03
N GLU A 446 49.38 -2.26 7.11
CA GLU A 446 49.70 -0.86 7.36
C GLU A 446 50.59 -0.31 6.25
N SER A 447 50.21 0.85 5.72
CA SER A 447 50.96 1.50 4.65
C SER A 447 52.25 2.11 5.19
N VAL A 448 53.34 1.92 4.45
CA VAL A 448 54.67 2.43 4.79
C VAL A 448 55.02 3.58 3.85
N VAL A 449 55.34 4.75 4.41
CA VAL A 449 55.76 5.91 3.64
C VAL A 449 57.26 5.82 3.36
N ASP A 450 57.62 5.77 2.07
CA ASP A 450 58.99 5.83 1.58
C ASP A 450 59.27 7.26 1.10
N THR A 451 59.78 8.08 2.02
CA THR A 451 60.03 9.50 1.78
C THR A 451 61.12 9.76 0.75
N ALA A 452 62.03 8.80 0.54
CA ALA A 452 63.13 8.93 -0.42
C ALA A 452 62.61 8.83 -1.86
N ASN A 453 61.70 7.88 -2.09
CA ASN A 453 61.13 7.66 -3.42
C ASN A 453 59.78 8.38 -3.64
N LYS A 454 59.29 9.12 -2.64
CA LYS A 454 57.98 9.82 -2.66
C LYS A 454 56.81 8.90 -2.98
N VAL A 455 56.82 7.72 -2.35
CA VAL A 455 55.76 6.72 -2.51
C VAL A 455 55.23 6.24 -1.17
N VAL A 456 53.98 5.79 -1.19
CA VAL A 456 53.37 5.03 -0.10
C VAL A 456 53.22 3.59 -0.56
N ARG A 457 53.84 2.66 0.18
CA ARG A 457 53.84 1.22 -0.10
C ARG A 457 52.81 0.52 0.78
N GLY A 458 52.21 -0.54 0.27
CA GLY A 458 51.26 -1.35 1.01
C GLY A 458 51.03 -2.70 0.34
N LYS A 459 50.07 -3.45 0.86
CA LYS A 459 49.62 -4.71 0.27
C LYS A 459 48.12 -4.72 0.10
N ILE A 460 47.64 -5.36 -0.96
CA ILE A 460 46.24 -5.45 -1.32
C ILE A 460 45.82 -6.89 -1.60
N LEU A 461 44.55 -7.17 -1.38
CA LEU A 461 43.94 -8.49 -1.60
C LEU A 461 42.92 -8.49 -2.74
N HIS A 462 42.70 -7.36 -3.40
CA HIS A 462 41.76 -7.27 -4.51
C HIS A 462 42.01 -6.07 -5.41
N PHE A 463 41.52 -6.11 -6.64
CA PHE A 463 41.47 -4.94 -7.52
C PHE A 463 40.29 -4.03 -7.20
N SER A 464 40.57 -2.72 -7.18
CA SER A 464 39.63 -1.62 -6.91
C SER A 464 40.31 -0.30 -7.29
N PHE A 465 39.67 0.83 -7.00
CA PHE A 465 40.33 2.12 -6.92
C PHE A 465 41.18 2.21 -5.65
N TYR A 466 42.40 2.73 -5.83
CA TYR A 466 43.30 3.06 -4.74
C TYR A 466 43.80 4.49 -4.86
N ALA A 467 43.96 5.14 -3.71
CA ALA A 467 44.49 6.49 -3.66
C ALA A 467 45.38 6.70 -2.45
N VAL A 468 46.37 7.58 -2.61
CA VAL A 468 47.11 8.12 -1.48
C VAL A 468 46.35 9.31 -0.91
N MET A 469 46.07 9.27 0.39
CA MET A 469 45.35 10.35 1.07
C MET A 469 46.06 10.78 2.35
N LEU A 470 45.89 12.06 2.69
CA LEU A 470 46.36 12.67 3.93
C LEU A 470 45.23 12.60 4.95
N GLN A 471 45.40 11.89 6.06
CA GLN A 471 44.40 11.74 7.12
C GLN A 471 44.83 12.44 8.41
N GLU A 472 43.90 13.13 9.08
CA GLU A 472 44.14 13.70 10.41
C GLU A 472 44.30 12.60 11.48
N VAL A 473 45.40 12.67 12.23
CA VAL A 473 45.74 11.75 13.32
C VAL A 473 45.82 12.54 14.62
N ALA A 474 45.18 12.04 15.68
CA ALA A 474 45.21 12.67 16.99
C ALA A 474 46.65 12.73 17.52
N VAL A 475 47.16 13.96 17.68
CA VAL A 475 48.46 14.20 18.33
C VAL A 475 48.24 14.12 19.83
N LEU A 476 48.68 13.03 20.47
CA LEU A 476 48.75 12.97 21.93
C LEU A 476 49.83 13.95 22.39
N LEU A 477 49.42 15.13 22.86
CA LEU A 477 50.29 15.98 23.67
C LEU A 477 50.41 15.32 25.05
N PRO A 478 51.62 15.08 25.59
CA PRO A 478 51.77 14.54 26.94
C PRO A 478 51.30 15.59 27.95
N PHE A 479 50.07 15.48 28.42
CA PHE A 479 49.59 16.21 29.59
C PHE A 479 50.02 15.46 30.85
N ASN A 480 51.13 15.88 31.46
CA ASN A 480 51.42 15.53 32.85
C ASN A 480 50.68 16.54 33.75
N SER A 481 49.55 16.16 34.33
CA SER A 481 48.99 16.84 35.49
C SER A 481 49.00 15.87 36.69
N THR A 482 49.68 16.30 37.74
CA THR A 482 49.71 15.59 39.03
C THR A 482 48.55 16.08 39.88
N VAL A 483 47.60 15.20 40.18
CA VAL A 483 46.63 15.40 41.27
C VAL A 483 46.65 14.14 42.12
N GLY A 484 47.08 14.29 43.38
CA GLY A 484 46.85 13.32 44.47
C GLY A 484 47.25 11.87 44.20
N ASN A 485 48.53 11.54 44.42
CA ASN A 485 49.05 10.22 44.81
C ASN A 485 48.45 8.95 44.17
N GLN A 486 48.04 9.00 42.90
CA GLN A 486 47.81 7.83 42.07
C GLN A 486 48.33 8.07 40.66
N THR A 487 49.40 7.34 40.31
CA THR A 487 49.86 7.17 38.94
C THR A 487 48.84 6.31 38.19
N PHE A 488 48.02 6.92 37.34
CA PHE A 488 47.25 6.18 36.34
C PHE A 488 48.07 6.01 35.07
N LEU A 489 48.53 4.77 34.83
CA LEU A 489 49.02 4.37 33.51
C LEU A 489 47.80 4.08 32.63
N ILE A 490 47.52 4.94 31.66
CA ILE A 490 46.56 4.64 30.60
C ILE A 490 47.34 3.97 29.46
N SER A 491 47.32 2.64 29.42
CA SER A 491 47.66 1.90 28.20
C SER A 491 46.44 1.91 27.28
N THR A 492 46.61 2.41 26.05
CA THR A 492 45.59 2.29 25.00
C THR A 492 45.48 0.83 24.56
N PRO A 493 44.27 0.28 24.34
CA PRO A 493 44.14 -0.94 23.55
C PRO A 493 44.22 -0.57 22.07
N SER A 494 45.30 -0.99 21.42
CA SER A 494 45.25 -1.34 20.01
C SER A 494 44.49 -2.67 19.88
N SER A 495 43.80 -2.83 18.74
CA SER A 495 43.02 -3.99 18.30
C SER A 495 41.54 -4.07 18.74
N ASN A 496 40.67 -3.79 17.77
CA ASN A 496 39.31 -4.32 17.70
C ASN A 496 39.38 -5.75 17.15
N LYS A 497 39.45 -6.75 18.05
CA LYS A 497 38.93 -8.09 17.80
C LYS A 497 38.34 -8.62 19.11
N LEU A 498 37.10 -8.24 19.43
CA LEU A 498 36.22 -9.03 20.28
C LEU A 498 34.76 -8.55 20.15
N THR A 499 34.04 -9.08 19.16
CA THR A 499 32.57 -8.94 19.09
C THR A 499 31.90 -10.32 19.06
N VAL A 500 32.30 -11.19 19.98
CA VAL A 500 31.45 -12.27 20.53
C VAL A 500 31.94 -12.47 21.98
N VAL A 501 31.02 -12.66 22.92
CA VAL A 501 31.23 -12.87 24.37
C VAL A 501 31.36 -11.60 25.23
N TYR A 502 30.36 -10.71 25.21
CA TYR A 502 29.94 -9.92 26.39
C TYR A 502 28.42 -9.60 26.35
N ALA A 503 27.60 -10.63 26.17
CA ALA A 503 26.14 -10.51 26.21
C ALA A 503 25.48 -11.66 26.99
N CYS A 504 26.03 -12.05 28.14
CA CYS A 504 25.41 -13.07 29.01
C CYS A 504 25.46 -12.79 30.53
N ILE A 505 25.87 -11.60 30.99
CA ILE A 505 25.84 -11.28 32.44
C ILE A 505 25.01 -10.01 32.76
N GLY A 506 24.38 -9.39 31.76
CA GLY A 506 23.54 -8.18 31.95
C GLY A 506 22.03 -8.43 32.12
N THR A 507 21.52 -9.64 31.87
CA THR A 507 20.07 -9.89 31.74
C THR A 507 19.46 -10.76 32.85
N ALA A 508 20.25 -11.26 33.80
CA ALA A 508 19.73 -12.13 34.88
C ALA A 508 19.44 -11.39 36.20
N LEU A 509 19.99 -10.18 36.43
CA LEU A 509 19.74 -9.41 37.67
C LEU A 509 18.68 -8.30 37.54
N GLY A 510 18.28 -7.95 36.31
CA GLY A 510 17.22 -6.95 36.07
C GLY A 510 15.79 -7.50 36.13
N LEU A 511 15.61 -8.82 35.98
CA LEU A 511 14.28 -9.44 35.84
C LEU A 511 13.72 -10.07 37.12
N LEU A 512 14.54 -10.24 38.17
CA LEU A 512 14.10 -10.69 39.50
C LEU A 512 13.68 -9.54 40.43
N MET A 513 14.05 -8.29 40.12
CA MET A 513 13.67 -7.10 40.91
C MET A 513 12.33 -6.48 40.48
N PHE A 514 11.78 -6.87 39.31
CA PHE A 514 10.54 -6.26 38.79
C PHE A 514 9.25 -7.07 39.07
N VAL A 515 9.36 -8.34 39.45
CA VAL A 515 8.19 -9.20 39.74
C VAL A 515 7.82 -9.21 41.24
N GLY A 516 8.77 -8.95 42.14
CA GLY A 516 8.52 -8.85 43.59
C GLY A 516 7.80 -7.56 44.02
N ALA A 517 8.02 -6.45 43.31
CA ALA A 517 7.47 -5.14 43.66
C ALA A 517 5.98 -4.97 43.30
N ILE A 518 5.46 -5.72 42.32
CA ILE A 518 4.06 -5.63 41.88
C ILE A 518 3.12 -6.49 42.74
N TYR A 519 3.64 -7.51 43.43
CA TYR A 519 2.83 -8.37 44.30
C TYR A 519 2.53 -7.75 45.68
N HIS A 520 3.42 -6.90 46.21
CA HIS A 520 3.23 -6.26 47.52
C HIS A 520 2.38 -4.98 47.51
N ILE A 521 2.25 -4.29 46.37
CA ILE A 521 1.44 -3.05 46.28
C ILE A 521 -0.07 -3.35 46.13
N ARG A 522 -0.45 -4.50 45.56
CA ARG A 522 -1.86 -4.92 45.47
C ARG A 522 -2.47 -5.38 46.80
N SER A 523 -1.64 -5.77 47.77
CA SER A 523 -2.08 -6.19 49.13
C SER A 523 -2.34 -4.99 50.07
N PHE A 524 -1.69 -3.84 49.83
CA PHE A 524 -1.74 -2.70 50.76
C PHE A 524 -2.85 -1.68 50.46
N ILE A 525 -3.40 -1.64 49.23
CA ILE A 525 -4.42 -0.64 48.81
C ILE A 525 -5.87 -1.09 49.10
N LYS A 526 -6.10 -2.33 49.57
CA LYS A 526 -7.44 -2.78 50.00
C LYS A 526 -7.77 -2.56 51.49
N ARG A 527 -6.89 -1.93 52.28
CA ARG A 527 -7.02 -1.89 53.76
C ARG A 527 -6.98 -0.52 54.46
N LYS A 528 -7.16 0.61 53.76
CA LYS A 528 -7.35 1.91 54.45
C LYS A 528 -8.54 2.71 53.95
N ASN A 529 -9.74 2.23 54.30
CA ASN A 529 -10.84 3.11 54.66
C ASN A 529 -10.64 3.48 56.13
N MET A 530 -10.30 4.75 56.41
CA MET A 530 -10.60 5.54 57.61
C MET A 530 -9.46 6.51 57.95
N ILE A 531 -9.89 7.72 58.34
CA ILE A 531 -9.17 8.84 58.99
C ILE A 531 -8.76 10.00 58.05
N LYS A 532 -9.60 11.05 58.13
CA LYS A 532 -9.32 12.47 57.84
C LYS A 532 -8.11 12.95 58.65
N ILE A 533 -7.24 13.79 58.07
CA ILE A 533 -6.75 15.07 58.64
C ILE A 533 -6.23 15.96 57.48
N VAL A 534 -6.44 17.25 57.69
CA VAL A 534 -6.36 18.47 56.86
C VAL A 534 -4.94 18.89 56.45
N SER A 535 -4.87 19.74 55.40
CA SER A 535 -3.79 20.70 55.04
C SER A 535 -2.70 20.15 54.10
N ASP A 536 -2.25 20.77 53.00
CA ASP A 536 -2.46 22.08 52.38
C ASP A 536 -1.96 22.02 50.91
N LYS A 537 -2.47 22.95 50.08
CA LYS A 537 -2.01 23.40 48.76
C LYS A 537 -2.43 22.64 47.49
N GLU A 538 -3.07 23.43 46.63
CA GLU A 538 -3.67 23.15 45.34
C GLU A 538 -2.67 22.72 44.25
N THR A 539 -3.01 21.69 43.50
CA THR A 539 -2.98 21.72 42.01
C THR A 539 -3.80 20.53 41.48
N THR A 540 -5.02 20.84 41.05
CA THR A 540 -5.97 19.90 40.43
C THR A 540 -5.57 19.58 39.00
N ILE A 541 -5.23 18.31 38.73
CA ILE A 541 -5.24 17.71 37.39
C ILE A 541 -6.55 16.93 37.27
N SER A 542 -7.36 17.22 36.24
CA SER A 542 -8.70 16.65 36.08
C SER A 542 -8.64 15.15 35.74
N SER A 543 -9.65 14.39 36.18
CA SER A 543 -9.72 12.95 35.95
C SER A 543 -9.95 12.54 34.49
N ASP A 544 -10.13 13.50 33.58
CA ASP A 544 -10.39 13.23 32.15
C ASP A 544 -9.13 12.91 31.35
N THR A 545 -7.93 13.22 31.88
CA THR A 545 -6.65 12.95 31.21
C THR A 545 -6.11 11.54 31.44
N VAL A 546 -6.61 10.81 32.45
CA VAL A 546 -6.11 9.47 32.79
C VAL A 546 -6.87 8.36 32.06
N GLU A 547 -8.15 8.55 31.73
CA GLU A 547 -8.92 7.58 30.92
C GLU A 547 -8.56 7.62 29.43
N THR A 548 -8.04 8.73 28.91
CA THR A 548 -7.62 8.87 27.51
C THR A 548 -6.32 8.12 27.22
N ILE A 549 -5.32 8.24 28.10
CA ILE A 549 -3.99 7.62 27.93
C ILE A 549 -4.04 6.09 28.02
N PHE A 550 -4.91 5.52 28.87
CA PHE A 550 -5.07 4.07 28.98
C PHE A 550 -5.82 3.44 27.78
N SER A 551 -6.64 4.21 27.06
CA SER A 551 -7.37 3.71 25.88
C SER A 551 -6.50 3.64 24.63
N GLU A 552 -5.51 4.53 24.50
CA GLU A 552 -4.57 4.55 23.36
C GLU A 552 -3.54 3.43 23.44
N GLN A 553 -3.03 3.09 24.63
CA GLN A 553 -2.06 1.99 24.78
C GLN A 553 -2.67 0.60 24.57
N GLU A 554 -3.94 0.40 24.91
CA GLU A 554 -4.65 -0.86 24.58
C GLU A 554 -4.97 -0.95 23.09
N ALA A 555 -5.31 0.17 22.42
CA ALA A 555 -5.56 0.20 20.97
C ALA A 555 -4.29 -0.12 20.15
N ASP A 556 -3.12 0.37 20.58
CA ASP A 556 -1.84 0.12 19.90
C ASP A 556 -1.33 -1.33 20.09
N ALA A 557 -1.60 -1.93 21.25
CA ALA A 557 -1.32 -3.36 21.48
C ALA A 557 -2.23 -4.28 20.63
N TYR A 558 -3.50 -3.90 20.45
CA TYR A 558 -4.44 -4.66 19.62
C TYR A 558 -4.20 -4.48 18.10
N SER A 559 -3.73 -3.31 17.65
CA SER A 559 -3.39 -3.07 16.24
C SER A 559 -2.20 -3.91 15.80
N LYS A 560 -1.16 -4.00 16.65
CA LYS A 560 0.04 -4.82 16.41
C LYS A 560 -0.28 -6.32 16.39
N TRP A 561 -1.24 -6.77 17.20
CA TRP A 561 -1.71 -8.16 17.16
C TRP A 561 -2.52 -8.46 15.89
N ALA A 562 -3.37 -7.54 15.43
CA ALA A 562 -4.13 -7.69 14.18
C ALA A 562 -3.22 -7.72 12.94
N GLN A 563 -2.20 -6.87 12.88
CA GLN A 563 -1.19 -6.88 11.82
C GLN A 563 -0.39 -8.19 11.82
N ALA A 564 -0.06 -8.73 13.00
CA ALA A 564 0.61 -10.03 13.11
C ALA A 564 -0.28 -11.21 12.66
N ALA A 565 -1.60 -11.11 12.86
CA ALA A 565 -2.57 -12.11 12.40
C ALA A 565 -2.77 -12.07 10.87
N ASP A 566 -2.84 -10.88 10.27
CA ASP A 566 -2.91 -10.73 8.81
C ASP A 566 -1.60 -11.12 8.11
N ALA A 567 -0.45 -10.81 8.73
CA ALA A 567 0.87 -11.29 8.27
C ALA A 567 1.04 -12.82 8.40
N ARG A 568 0.20 -13.48 9.21
CA ARG A 568 0.15 -14.95 9.32
C ARG A 568 -0.80 -15.54 8.28
N LYS A 569 -1.94 -14.88 8.00
CA LYS A 569 -2.84 -15.23 6.89
C LYS A 569 -2.15 -15.11 5.53
N SER A 570 -1.37 -14.04 5.30
CA SER A 570 -0.64 -13.85 4.04
C SER A 570 0.47 -14.90 3.85
N ARG A 571 1.18 -15.28 4.93
CA ARG A 571 2.16 -16.37 4.90
C ARG A 571 1.53 -17.72 4.58
N VAL A 572 0.40 -18.06 5.22
CA VAL A 572 -0.31 -19.32 4.93
C VAL A 572 -0.88 -19.33 3.51
N ALA A 573 -1.38 -18.19 3.01
CA ALA A 573 -1.83 -18.05 1.63
C ALA A 573 -0.67 -18.13 0.60
N ALA A 574 0.53 -17.67 0.97
CA ALA A 574 1.74 -17.79 0.15
C ALA A 574 2.24 -19.25 0.08
N THR A 575 2.24 -19.98 1.21
CA THR A 575 2.61 -21.41 1.24
C THR A 575 1.65 -22.27 0.40
N VAL A 576 0.36 -21.94 0.39
CA VAL A 576 -0.65 -22.61 -0.47
C VAL A 576 -0.44 -22.28 -1.97
N LYS A 577 0.19 -21.14 -2.28
CA LYS A 577 0.50 -20.73 -3.67
C LYS A 577 1.81 -21.34 -4.19
N GLU A 578 2.80 -21.54 -3.33
CA GLU A 578 4.06 -22.23 -3.67
C GLU A 578 3.84 -23.74 -3.88
N ASP A 579 3.02 -24.40 -3.06
CA ASP A 579 2.67 -25.82 -3.25
C ASP A 579 1.85 -26.05 -4.54
N ALA A 580 1.03 -25.06 -4.95
CA ALA A 580 0.26 -25.14 -6.19
C ALA A 580 1.08 -24.88 -7.47
N LEU A 581 2.29 -24.31 -7.35
CA LEU A 581 3.21 -24.08 -8.47
C LEU A 581 4.22 -25.22 -8.65
N LEU A 582 4.42 -26.07 -7.64
CA LEU A 582 5.24 -27.28 -7.73
C LEU A 582 4.54 -28.47 -8.41
N ASP A 583 3.20 -28.48 -8.48
CA ASP A 583 2.41 -29.58 -9.05
C ASP A 583 2.16 -29.46 -10.58
N VAL A 584 2.67 -28.42 -11.24
CA VAL A 584 2.47 -28.20 -12.70
C VAL A 584 3.69 -28.64 -13.54
N SER A 585 4.77 -29.14 -12.93
CA SER A 585 5.99 -29.55 -13.64
C SER A 585 6.26 -31.07 -13.73
N LEU A 586 5.32 -31.94 -13.36
CA LEU A 586 5.49 -33.39 -13.52
C LEU A 586 4.29 -33.99 -14.26
N ASN A 587 4.35 -33.94 -15.59
CA ASN A 587 3.57 -34.82 -16.45
C ASN A 587 4.52 -35.72 -17.24
N ALA A 588 4.67 -36.97 -16.79
CA ALA A 588 4.84 -38.15 -17.66
C ALA A 588 4.88 -39.42 -16.78
N ASP A 589 3.97 -40.35 -17.07
CA ASP A 589 3.88 -41.73 -16.58
C ASP A 589 3.80 -41.98 -15.07
N TYR A 590 2.58 -42.22 -14.57
CA TYR A 590 2.22 -43.44 -13.82
C TYR A 590 0.72 -43.47 -13.51
N GLN A 591 0.06 -44.60 -13.77
CA GLN A 591 -1.33 -44.84 -13.40
C GLN A 591 -1.41 -45.26 -11.92
N ASP A 592 -2.01 -44.43 -11.06
CA ASP A 592 -2.58 -44.90 -9.79
C ASP A 592 -3.78 -44.02 -9.35
N GLU A 593 -4.99 -44.60 -9.40
CA GLU A 593 -6.28 -43.90 -9.21
C GLU A 593 -6.55 -43.52 -7.73
N ASP A 594 -5.81 -44.11 -6.78
CA ASP A 594 -6.04 -43.95 -5.35
C ASP A 594 -5.33 -42.71 -4.76
N VAL A 595 -4.22 -42.26 -5.35
CA VAL A 595 -3.48 -41.07 -4.89
C VAL A 595 -4.26 -39.79 -5.22
N HIS A 596 -4.96 -39.75 -6.36
CA HIS A 596 -5.76 -38.59 -6.78
C HIS A 596 -7.02 -38.41 -5.91
N LYS A 597 -7.63 -39.52 -5.44
CA LYS A 597 -8.77 -39.48 -4.52
C LYS A 597 -8.37 -38.97 -3.13
N GLN A 598 -7.20 -39.38 -2.62
CA GLN A 598 -6.71 -38.90 -1.32
C GLN A 598 -6.31 -37.41 -1.34
N ALA A 599 -5.69 -36.94 -2.42
CA ALA A 599 -5.37 -35.51 -2.60
C ALA A 599 -6.64 -34.65 -2.67
N TRP A 600 -7.67 -35.09 -3.40
CA TRP A 600 -8.94 -34.38 -3.51
C TRP A 600 -9.71 -34.30 -2.18
N VAL A 601 -9.76 -35.40 -1.41
CA VAL A 601 -10.40 -35.42 -0.09
C VAL A 601 -9.70 -34.46 0.90
N THR A 602 -8.37 -34.38 0.84
CA THR A 602 -7.56 -33.52 1.71
C THR A 602 -7.77 -32.04 1.39
N GLU A 603 -7.82 -31.68 0.10
CA GLU A 603 -8.11 -30.32 -0.38
C GLU A 603 -9.54 -29.88 -0.02
N HIS A 604 -10.51 -30.80 -0.13
CA HIS A 604 -11.90 -30.52 0.19
C HIS A 604 -12.12 -30.34 1.70
N GLN A 605 -11.40 -31.10 2.55
CA GLN A 605 -11.40 -30.92 4.01
C GLN A 605 -10.73 -29.60 4.44
N LYS A 606 -9.65 -29.18 3.76
CA LYS A 606 -9.01 -27.87 3.99
C LYS A 606 -9.96 -26.70 3.65
N ARG A 607 -10.68 -26.77 2.53
CA ARG A 607 -11.69 -25.76 2.15
C ARG A 607 -12.87 -25.68 3.13
N ARG A 608 -13.34 -26.82 3.66
CA ARG A 608 -14.40 -26.83 4.68
C ARG A 608 -13.96 -26.15 5.97
N ARG A 609 -12.73 -26.41 6.44
CA ARG A 609 -12.17 -25.73 7.63
C ARG A 609 -12.04 -24.22 7.42
N LEU A 610 -11.70 -23.76 6.21
CA LEU A 610 -11.62 -22.34 5.90
C LEU A 610 -13.00 -21.66 5.96
N ASN A 611 -14.02 -22.30 5.39
CA ASN A 611 -15.40 -21.79 5.43
C ASN A 611 -15.99 -21.78 6.85
N ASP A 612 -15.69 -22.78 7.68
CA ASP A 612 -16.10 -22.80 9.09
C ASP A 612 -15.42 -21.70 9.91
N LEU A 613 -14.15 -21.37 9.59
CA LEU A 613 -13.40 -20.27 10.19
C LEU A 613 -13.99 -18.89 9.81
N ASP A 614 -14.40 -18.72 8.55
CA ASP A 614 -15.02 -17.48 8.08
C ASP A 614 -16.41 -17.28 8.69
N ALA A 615 -17.22 -18.35 8.78
CA ALA A 615 -18.52 -18.30 9.47
C ALA A 615 -18.36 -17.98 10.97
N HIS A 616 -17.33 -18.51 11.63
CA HIS A 616 -17.06 -18.18 13.04
C HIS A 616 -16.62 -16.72 13.22
N HIS A 617 -15.87 -16.18 12.26
CA HIS A 617 -15.42 -14.79 12.28
C HIS A 617 -16.58 -13.81 12.06
N GLU A 618 -17.51 -14.13 11.15
CA GLU A 618 -18.72 -13.35 10.89
C GLU A 618 -19.63 -13.31 12.15
N THR A 619 -19.76 -14.44 12.85
CA THR A 619 -20.50 -14.53 14.12
C THR A 619 -19.87 -13.67 15.23
N ILE A 620 -18.54 -13.52 15.26
CA ILE A 620 -17.83 -12.67 16.22
C ILE A 620 -18.02 -11.19 15.87
N GLN A 621 -18.04 -10.82 14.59
CA GLN A 621 -18.29 -9.44 14.15
C GLN A 621 -19.72 -9.00 14.49
N GLU A 622 -20.74 -9.84 14.25
CA GLU A 622 -22.11 -9.52 14.67
C GLU A 622 -22.24 -9.34 16.18
N LYS A 623 -21.55 -10.18 16.98
CA LYS A 623 -21.51 -10.02 18.45
C LYS A 623 -20.82 -8.71 18.87
N ARG A 624 -19.80 -8.25 18.14
CA ARG A 624 -19.12 -6.96 18.38
C ARG A 624 -20.04 -5.78 18.07
N GLU A 625 -20.73 -5.79 16.94
CA GLU A 625 -21.67 -4.72 16.57
C GLU A 625 -22.83 -4.61 17.57
N ARG A 626 -23.38 -5.73 18.03
CA ARG A 626 -24.41 -5.73 19.08
C ARG A 626 -23.90 -5.13 20.40
N ARG A 627 -22.65 -5.41 20.78
CA ARG A 627 -22.03 -4.81 21.99
C ARG A 627 -21.77 -3.31 21.82
N MET A 628 -21.34 -2.87 20.64
CA MET A 628 -21.13 -1.44 20.33
C MET A 628 -22.45 -0.67 20.34
N LYS A 629 -23.50 -1.16 19.67
CA LYS A 629 -24.84 -0.56 19.70
C LYS A 629 -25.39 -0.48 21.13
N LYS A 630 -25.16 -1.51 21.96
CA LYS A 630 -25.57 -1.51 23.37
C LYS A 630 -24.80 -0.48 24.21
N LYS A 631 -23.50 -0.27 23.95
CA LYS A 631 -22.71 0.79 24.59
C LYS A 631 -23.19 2.19 24.17
N GLN A 632 -23.40 2.42 22.88
CA GLN A 632 -23.92 3.69 22.36
C GLN A 632 -25.31 4.01 22.92
N ALA A 633 -26.22 3.04 22.98
CA ALA A 633 -27.54 3.23 23.59
C ALA A 633 -27.44 3.58 25.09
N LYS A 634 -26.47 3.01 25.81
CA LYS A 634 -26.24 3.29 27.23
C LYS A 634 -25.66 4.69 27.46
N GLN A 635 -24.75 5.14 26.58
CA GLN A 635 -24.24 6.52 26.58
C GLN A 635 -25.33 7.53 26.21
N ALA A 636 -26.15 7.25 25.19
CA ALA A 636 -27.28 8.11 24.83
C ALA A 636 -28.32 8.22 25.97
N ALA A 637 -28.58 7.12 26.69
CA ALA A 637 -29.45 7.14 27.86
C ALA A 637 -28.85 7.94 29.04
N LEU A 638 -27.53 7.89 29.24
CA LEU A 638 -26.83 8.66 30.27
C LEU A 638 -26.83 10.16 29.94
N ALA A 639 -26.55 10.52 28.69
CA ALA A 639 -26.62 11.90 28.19
C ALA A 639 -28.04 12.48 28.33
N ARG A 640 -29.07 11.68 28.01
CA ARG A 640 -30.47 12.08 28.21
C ARG A 640 -30.81 12.30 29.68
N LYS A 641 -30.22 11.52 30.59
CA LYS A 641 -30.37 11.68 32.05
C LYS A 641 -29.68 12.94 32.58
N GLN A 642 -28.51 13.28 32.03
CA GLN A 642 -27.78 14.50 32.37
C GLN A 642 -28.51 15.75 31.86
N ALA A 643 -29.05 15.73 30.63
CA ALA A 643 -29.87 16.81 30.10
C ALA A 643 -31.16 17.06 30.91
N LEU A 644 -31.74 16.01 31.50
CA LEU A 644 -32.90 16.11 32.40
C LEU A 644 -32.55 16.68 33.80
N GLN A 645 -31.29 16.63 34.22
CA GLN A 645 -30.81 17.22 35.48
C GLN A 645 -30.37 18.69 35.35
N GLU A 646 -30.02 19.14 34.14
CA GLU A 646 -29.65 20.55 33.88
C GLU A 646 -30.88 21.47 33.69
N SER A 647 -32.01 20.92 33.22
CA SER A 647 -33.25 21.67 32.97
C SER A 647 -33.85 22.40 34.19
N PRO A 648 -33.80 21.90 35.45
CA PRO A 648 -34.35 22.63 36.59
C PRO A 648 -33.45 23.77 37.11
N VAL A 649 -32.15 23.72 36.84
CA VAL A 649 -31.16 24.66 37.44
C VAL A 649 -31.00 25.93 36.58
N GLU A 650 -31.08 25.80 35.25
CA GLU A 650 -31.10 26.94 34.32
C GLU A 650 -32.42 27.73 34.43
N PHE A 651 -33.57 27.06 34.52
CA PHE A 651 -34.88 27.72 34.66
C PHE A 651 -34.99 28.55 35.95
N LEU A 652 -34.38 28.10 37.06
CA LEU A 652 -34.35 28.84 38.32
C LEU A 652 -33.37 30.01 38.30
N LYS A 653 -32.30 29.96 37.49
CA LYS A 653 -31.37 31.09 37.31
C LYS A 653 -31.99 32.19 36.44
N GLU A 654 -32.72 31.82 35.40
CA GLU A 654 -33.39 32.75 34.49
C GLU A 654 -34.54 33.50 35.20
N LYS A 655 -35.38 32.79 35.98
CA LYS A 655 -36.42 33.38 36.84
C LYS A 655 -35.86 34.31 37.94
N ARG A 656 -34.65 34.06 38.44
CA ARG A 656 -34.00 34.92 39.45
C ARG A 656 -33.51 36.24 38.86
N MET A 657 -33.12 36.26 37.58
CA MET A 657 -32.76 37.49 36.87
C MET A 657 -33.99 38.34 36.54
N GLU A 658 -35.12 37.74 36.13
CA GLU A 658 -36.37 38.49 35.91
C GLU A 658 -36.93 39.14 37.19
N ILE A 659 -36.88 38.44 38.33
CA ILE A 659 -37.34 39.02 39.60
C ILE A 659 -36.40 40.13 40.09
N SER A 660 -35.10 40.04 39.80
CA SER A 660 -34.14 41.11 40.16
C SER A 660 -34.27 42.36 39.27
N SER A 661 -34.87 42.26 38.08
CA SER A 661 -35.18 43.42 37.24
C SER A 661 -36.51 44.06 37.64
N ALA A 662 -37.51 43.27 38.02
CA ALA A 662 -38.82 43.78 38.45
C ALA A 662 -38.78 44.52 39.82
N VAL A 663 -37.82 44.19 40.69
CA VAL A 663 -37.65 44.86 41.99
C VAL A 663 -36.90 46.21 41.90
N LYS A 664 -36.31 46.55 40.73
CA LYS A 664 -35.71 47.87 40.50
C LYS A 664 -36.70 48.94 40.01
N ASP A 665 -37.89 48.55 39.56
CA ASP A 665 -38.90 49.47 38.99
C ASP A 665 -40.08 49.80 39.92
N VAL A 666 -40.05 49.34 41.18
CA VAL A 666 -41.07 49.69 42.19
C VAL A 666 -40.44 50.49 43.33
N GLY A 667 -40.21 51.76 43.03
CA GLY A 667 -39.87 52.79 44.02
C GLY A 667 -40.32 54.15 43.52
N TRP A 668 -41.41 54.67 44.12
CA TRP A 668 -42.00 56.02 43.99
C TRP A 668 -42.80 56.24 42.70
N LEU A 669 -44.12 56.46 42.67
CA LEU A 669 -45.06 57.29 43.46
C LEU A 669 -46.44 56.58 43.39
N GLY A 670 -47.36 56.56 44.36
CA GLY A 670 -47.78 57.60 45.29
C GLY A 670 -49.19 58.11 44.95
N GLY A 671 -50.24 57.47 45.50
CA GLY A 671 -51.54 58.10 45.84
C GLY A 671 -52.70 58.03 44.83
N GLY A 672 -53.87 57.56 45.29
CA GLY A 672 -55.16 57.82 44.63
C GLY A 672 -56.28 56.78 44.86
N GLN A 673 -57.02 56.98 45.96
CA GLN A 673 -58.40 56.54 46.32
C GLN A 673 -59.21 55.58 45.42
N GLY A 674 -59.89 54.63 46.07
CA GLY A 674 -61.05 53.89 45.56
C GLY A 674 -61.16 52.49 46.11
#